data_AF-A0AAD6Z0I4-F1
#
_entry.id   AF-A0AAD6Z0I4-F1
#
_cell.length_a   1.000
_cell.length_b   1.000
_cell.length_c   1.000
_cell.angle_alpha   90.00
_cell.angle_beta   90.00
_cell.angle_gamma   90.00
#
_symmetry.space_group_name_H-M   'P 1'
#
loop_
_entity.id
_entity.type
_entity.pdbx_description
1 polymer ?
#
loop_
_entity_poly.entity_id
_entity_poly.type
_entity_poly.pdbx_seq_one_letter_code
_entity_poly.pdbx_strand_id
1 'polypeptide(L)'
;MPQSPRRCRVTDSSEEFGSDLRDEFPTGGGTFIGDYFGDDYTEDDFNYISDERTDSNSDSGDDEEDLVASDYAAAADAQAGDGWEPLRPVHDNAEPEEDHDMEDISFPRTPPAREMRKIAEDRFHETPVIVKYPSNRAGEEISDERSPSAEEQYSNALGKPTNVYAPFASKMDWEVGRWAKLRGAGSTAFTDLLKIEGVAQALGLSYGNSIELNAIIDEKLPGRPKFTRSEVVVAGEVFELYSRNIIECVRALFGNTDFAPYLFVVPERHYADEDQTIRLYHNMHTGKWWWSTQKQIEKDNPGATIIPILLSSDKTQLTMFGNKSAYPVYMTIGNIPKEIRRKPSRRAYILLAYLPTSRLAHIKNKAARRRTLANLFHVCLSFITAPLREAGVTGISIASGDGKLRRGHPIVACYIGDYPEQLLVTCVKTGWCPTGETDHDSLGDGESKCVLRNLAKILDALDTLDEGGTRYTQACTEAGIKPVVHPFWEQLPYTNIFLSITSDILHQLYQGIIKHLIEWLKESLGEAELDARCRRLPPNHNIRLFMKGISHLNRVTGREHDQISRFLLGIIIDVKLPGGLSSVRLVEAVRGVLDFTFIAQYPMHTTETLVRLEDARMLFHRNKDIFVDLGIREGFNLPKLHSMEHYPENIMNFGTSDNYNTEYTERLHIDLAKDAYRSTNRKDEFSQMTLWLERKEKILCHTQFVDWKSHGSPGPPIIENLNPGIIYERKLTMPKHPTHKHIKFSVLETTYGASFFRDALSRYIIGLIEPQLTAAQIERDANSFDVPFNGVPVFQRIKFSTSDPYGNDGPSDSIVDSIHVQSPKVLKNGDKVPARFDTALVNTGHGGKTGTDGYRIAQVRVVFTLPERLAKTVFPPNIVPPKYLAYVEWFTSFKSQPERHHLMYKVSRVIKNGDRLASIIPVTNIRRSIHLVPRFGPVAPLEWKSHNVLDKCPVFFANPWTDRHIYATLY
;
A
#
# COMPACT_ATOMS: atom_id res chain seq x y z
N MET A 1 2.82 1.66 33.67
CA MET A 1 1.52 1.96 34.31
C MET A 1 0.89 3.11 33.55
N PRO A 2 -0.36 3.05 33.07
CA PRO A 2 -0.97 4.22 32.42
C PRO A 2 -1.46 5.19 33.50
N GLN A 3 -0.91 6.40 33.48
CA GLN A 3 -1.14 7.47 34.44
C GLN A 3 -2.55 8.06 34.31
N SER A 4 -3.12 8.51 35.44
CA SER A 4 -4.36 9.28 35.51
C SER A 4 -4.24 10.57 34.68
N PRO A 5 -5.27 10.97 33.91
CA PRO A 5 -5.28 12.28 33.28
C PRO A 5 -5.18 13.37 34.37
N ARG A 6 -4.28 14.35 34.20
CA ARG A 6 -4.36 15.61 34.95
C ARG A 6 -5.70 16.24 34.56
N ARG A 7 -6.64 16.31 35.51
CA ARG A 7 -7.87 17.11 35.37
C ARG A 7 -7.47 18.51 34.92
N CYS A 8 -8.13 19.05 33.89
CA CYS A 8 -8.19 20.49 33.68
C CYS A 8 -8.54 21.13 35.02
N ARG A 9 -7.64 21.96 35.56
CA ARG A 9 -7.95 22.85 36.68
C ARG A 9 -8.96 23.88 36.16
N VAL A 10 -10.24 23.57 36.28
CA VAL A 10 -11.26 24.62 36.42
C VAL A 10 -11.15 25.08 37.86
N THR A 11 -10.48 26.20 38.08
CA THR A 11 -10.45 26.86 39.39
C THR A 11 -11.82 27.50 39.63
N ASP A 12 -12.62 26.85 40.46
CA ASP A 12 -13.79 27.43 41.12
C ASP A 12 -13.29 28.29 42.29
N SER A 13 -13.53 29.60 42.23
CA SER A 13 -13.44 30.48 43.40
C SER A 13 -14.64 31.41 43.40
N SER A 14 -15.69 30.97 44.08
CA SER A 14 -16.83 31.78 44.48
C SER A 14 -16.45 32.65 45.69
N GLU A 15 -16.40 33.97 45.51
CA GLU A 15 -16.74 34.94 46.57
C GLU A 15 -17.11 36.30 45.92
N GLU A 16 -18.13 36.92 46.49
CA GLU A 16 -19.03 37.95 45.94
C GLU A 16 -18.34 39.27 45.57
N PHE A 17 -18.65 39.85 44.40
CA PHE A 17 -18.83 41.30 44.22
C PHE A 17 -19.60 41.60 42.91
N GLY A 18 -20.73 42.30 43.05
CA GLY A 18 -21.17 43.35 42.13
C GLY A 18 -21.79 42.96 40.78
N SER A 19 -23.09 43.19 40.66
CA SER A 19 -23.85 43.26 39.41
C SER A 19 -23.33 44.35 38.46
N ASP A 20 -22.82 43.96 37.29
CA ASP A 20 -23.07 44.56 35.96
C ASP A 20 -22.11 43.93 34.92
N LEU A 21 -22.50 43.97 33.65
CA LEU A 21 -21.82 43.44 32.44
C LEU A 21 -22.28 42.04 31.98
N ARG A 22 -23.49 42.01 31.42
CA ARG A 22 -23.77 41.21 30.22
C ARG A 22 -23.12 41.92 29.02
N ASP A 23 -22.70 41.11 28.05
CA ASP A 23 -22.06 41.48 26.77
C ASP A 23 -20.56 41.81 26.82
N GLU A 24 -19.73 40.87 26.35
CA GLU A 24 -18.65 41.11 25.37
C GLU A 24 -17.86 39.80 25.07
N PHE A 25 -18.33 39.01 24.11
CA PHE A 25 -17.46 38.21 23.24
C PHE A 25 -17.58 38.81 21.84
N PRO A 26 -16.54 39.44 21.27
CA PRO A 26 -16.61 39.91 19.90
C PRO A 26 -16.54 38.71 18.96
N THR A 27 -17.63 38.49 18.25
CA THR A 27 -17.63 37.82 16.96
C THR A 27 -16.83 38.68 15.99
N GLY A 28 -15.51 38.48 15.92
CA GLY A 28 -14.62 39.23 15.05
C GLY A 28 -13.18 38.72 15.17
N GLY A 29 -12.49 38.57 14.03
CA GLY A 29 -11.13 38.03 13.95
C GLY A 29 -10.17 38.64 14.97
N GLY A 30 -9.68 37.80 15.88
CA GLY A 30 -8.62 38.15 16.82
C GLY A 30 -7.25 37.85 16.23
N THR A 31 -6.54 38.88 15.81
CA THR A 31 -5.13 38.85 15.44
C THR A 31 -4.28 38.58 16.69
N PHE A 32 -3.49 37.51 16.68
CA PHE A 32 -2.42 37.32 17.66
C PHE A 32 -1.25 38.25 17.31
N ILE A 33 -0.87 39.14 18.23
CA ILE A 33 0.25 40.08 18.08
C ILE A 33 1.25 39.80 19.21
N GLY A 34 2.48 39.43 18.83
CA GLY A 34 3.62 39.34 19.74
C GLY A 34 4.88 38.90 19.00
N ASP A 35 5.93 39.71 19.07
CA ASP A 35 7.31 39.21 19.00
C ASP A 35 7.72 38.89 20.44
N TYR A 36 8.28 37.70 20.69
CA TYR A 36 8.77 37.32 22.02
C TYR A 36 10.30 37.32 22.08
N PHE A 37 11.00 37.73 21.01
CA PHE A 37 12.45 37.56 20.94
C PHE A 37 13.10 38.72 20.18
N GLY A 38 13.75 39.60 20.94
CA GLY A 38 14.62 40.66 20.42
C GLY A 38 15.93 40.13 19.82
N ASP A 39 16.78 41.07 19.37
CA ASP A 39 17.99 40.84 18.55
C ASP A 39 19.20 40.24 19.31
N ASP A 40 19.04 39.71 20.52
CA ASP A 40 20.14 39.35 21.42
C ASP A 40 20.54 37.86 21.37
N TYR A 41 21.01 37.35 20.22
CA TYR A 41 21.58 35.98 20.15
C TYR A 41 22.83 35.88 19.27
N THR A 42 23.77 35.01 19.66
CA THR A 42 25.02 34.72 18.95
C THR A 42 24.99 33.34 18.28
N GLU A 43 25.86 33.09 17.28
CA GLU A 43 25.93 31.79 16.60
C GLU A 43 26.30 30.63 17.55
N ASP A 44 27.03 30.92 18.64
CA ASP A 44 27.44 29.94 19.64
C ASP A 44 26.28 29.42 20.51
N ASP A 45 25.19 30.18 20.63
CA ASP A 45 23.96 29.74 21.31
C ASP A 45 23.23 28.61 20.54
N PHE A 46 23.71 28.28 19.34
CA PHE A 46 23.13 27.29 18.43
C PHE A 46 24.13 26.23 17.96
N ASN A 47 25.20 25.96 18.72
CA ASN A 47 26.16 24.87 18.44
C ASN A 47 25.51 23.48 18.60
N TYR A 48 24.64 23.15 17.64
CA TYR A 48 24.31 21.79 17.26
C TYR A 48 25.17 21.49 16.03
N ILE A 49 25.98 20.43 16.15
CA ILE A 49 26.98 19.96 15.18
C ILE A 49 26.66 20.43 13.77
N SER A 50 27.52 21.32 13.27
CA SER A 50 27.45 21.91 11.94
C SER A 50 27.35 20.83 10.85
N ASP A 51 26.50 21.11 9.87
CA ASP A 51 26.39 20.41 8.58
C ASP A 51 27.67 20.59 7.73
N GLU A 52 28.83 20.26 8.29
CA GLU A 52 30.12 20.17 7.61
C GLU A 52 30.72 18.76 7.78
N ARG A 53 29.95 17.75 7.36
CA ARG A 53 30.52 16.61 6.65
C ARG A 53 29.75 16.48 5.35
N THR A 54 30.45 16.79 4.27
CA THR A 54 30.04 16.59 2.89
C THR A 54 29.78 15.11 2.65
N ASP A 55 28.58 14.63 2.97
CA ASP A 55 27.97 13.51 2.25
C ASP A 55 27.34 14.12 1.00
N SER A 56 28.03 13.94 -0.12
CA SER A 56 27.52 14.22 -1.44
C SER A 56 26.35 13.27 -1.74
N ASN A 57 25.16 13.59 -1.27
CA ASN A 57 23.91 13.05 -1.78
C ASN A 57 22.80 14.07 -1.58
N SER A 58 22.56 14.86 -2.62
CA SER A 58 21.46 15.81 -2.71
C SER A 58 20.12 15.06 -2.66
N ASP A 59 19.54 15.03 -1.46
CA ASP A 59 18.15 14.65 -1.23
C ASP A 59 17.27 15.69 -1.93
N SER A 60 16.76 15.32 -3.11
CA SER A 60 15.96 16.19 -3.96
C SER A 60 14.69 15.46 -4.37
N GLY A 61 13.59 15.98 -3.83
CA GLY A 61 12.19 15.90 -4.25
C GLY A 61 11.81 14.74 -5.16
N ASP A 62 11.07 13.80 -4.57
CA ASP A 62 10.46 12.65 -5.20
C ASP A 62 9.53 13.03 -6.37
N ASP A 63 9.87 12.54 -7.55
CA ASP A 63 9.12 12.68 -8.79
C ASP A 63 8.28 11.42 -9.03
N GLU A 64 7.01 11.44 -8.64
CA GLU A 64 6.04 10.38 -8.95
C GLU A 64 5.02 10.82 -10.00
N GLU A 65 5.17 10.33 -11.24
CA GLU A 65 4.08 10.15 -12.22
C GLU A 65 4.34 8.92 -13.13
N ASP A 66 3.50 7.88 -13.05
CA ASP A 66 2.65 7.45 -14.17
C ASP A 66 1.73 6.26 -13.80
N LEU A 67 0.42 6.50 -13.87
CA LEU A 67 -0.64 5.50 -13.71
C LEU A 67 -1.60 5.55 -14.90
N VAL A 68 -1.27 4.87 -16.00
CA VAL A 68 -2.28 4.21 -16.84
C VAL A 68 -1.69 3.10 -17.70
N ALA A 69 -2.29 1.91 -17.54
CA ALA A 69 -2.39 0.79 -18.48
C ALA A 69 -1.19 0.49 -19.41
N SER A 70 -0.44 -0.56 -19.10
CA SER A 70 0.51 -1.11 -20.07
C SER A 70 0.55 -2.65 -20.13
N ASP A 71 -0.63 -3.27 -20.33
CA ASP A 71 -0.70 -4.60 -20.96
C ASP A 71 -0.04 -4.62 -22.37
N TYR A 72 0.35 -3.45 -22.91
CA TYR A 72 1.03 -3.28 -24.20
C TYR A 72 2.51 -2.84 -24.11
N ALA A 73 3.05 -2.40 -22.96
CA ALA A 73 4.47 -1.94 -22.90
C ALA A 73 5.48 -3.06 -22.73
N ALA A 74 5.09 -4.22 -22.18
CA ALA A 74 5.99 -5.37 -22.08
C ALA A 74 6.45 -5.91 -23.45
N ALA A 75 5.70 -5.63 -24.51
CA ALA A 75 6.10 -5.97 -25.88
C ALA A 75 7.11 -4.96 -26.48
N ALA A 76 7.12 -3.71 -25.99
CA ALA A 76 8.01 -2.65 -26.47
C ALA A 76 9.38 -2.71 -25.77
N ASP A 77 9.44 -3.03 -24.47
CA ASP A 77 10.72 -3.14 -23.74
C ASP A 77 11.52 -4.42 -24.05
N ALA A 78 10.90 -5.41 -24.70
CA ALA A 78 11.60 -6.61 -25.20
C ALA A 78 12.64 -6.30 -26.30
N GLN A 79 12.74 -5.04 -26.75
CA GLN A 79 13.56 -4.58 -27.87
C GLN A 79 14.88 -3.88 -27.47
N ALA A 80 15.32 -3.93 -26.20
CA ALA A 80 16.65 -3.43 -25.84
C ALA A 80 17.78 -4.38 -26.34
N GLY A 81 18.14 -4.20 -27.61
CA GLY A 81 19.48 -4.39 -28.19
C GLY A 81 20.16 -5.74 -28.02
N ASP A 82 20.13 -6.57 -29.07
CA ASP A 82 21.36 -7.26 -29.45
C ASP A 82 22.36 -6.19 -29.92
N GLY A 83 23.44 -5.96 -29.16
CA GLY A 83 24.57 -5.18 -29.71
C GLY A 83 25.42 -4.34 -28.76
N TRP A 84 25.15 -4.23 -27.46
CA TRP A 84 26.09 -3.56 -26.56
C TRP A 84 26.06 -4.14 -25.14
N GLU A 85 27.02 -5.01 -24.84
CA GLU A 85 27.41 -5.34 -23.47
C GLU A 85 28.83 -4.82 -23.24
N PRO A 86 29.08 -4.04 -22.17
CA PRO A 86 30.44 -3.62 -21.82
C PRO A 86 31.36 -4.83 -21.64
N LEU A 87 32.64 -4.69 -22.00
CA LEU A 87 33.65 -5.72 -21.74
C LEU A 87 33.70 -6.00 -20.24
N ARG A 88 33.43 -7.25 -19.85
CA ARG A 88 33.54 -7.71 -18.46
C ARG A 88 34.97 -8.19 -18.21
N PRO A 89 35.54 -7.97 -17.01
CA PRO A 89 36.83 -8.54 -16.67
C PRO A 89 36.76 -10.06 -16.78
N VAL A 90 37.69 -10.63 -17.56
CA VAL A 90 37.84 -12.06 -17.73
C VAL A 90 38.45 -12.59 -16.43
N HIS A 91 37.62 -13.15 -15.55
CA HIS A 91 38.14 -14.05 -14.53
C HIS A 91 38.43 -15.38 -15.23
N ASP A 92 39.67 -15.86 -15.11
CA ASP A 92 40.11 -17.10 -15.73
C ASP A 92 39.09 -18.22 -15.51
N ASN A 93 38.77 -18.93 -16.59
CA ASN A 93 38.00 -20.17 -16.57
C ASN A 93 38.81 -21.22 -15.80
N ALA A 94 38.80 -21.16 -14.48
CA ALA A 94 39.11 -22.32 -13.67
C ALA A 94 37.99 -23.33 -13.89
N GLU A 95 38.36 -24.58 -14.18
CA GLU A 95 37.45 -25.71 -14.29
C GLU A 95 36.49 -25.76 -13.09
N PRO A 96 35.27 -26.31 -13.24
CA PRO A 96 34.37 -26.49 -12.11
C PRO A 96 35.05 -27.44 -11.11
N GLU A 97 35.65 -26.89 -10.06
CA GLU A 97 35.99 -27.68 -8.88
C GLU A 97 34.70 -28.34 -8.41
N GLU A 98 34.76 -29.67 -8.24
CA GLU A 98 33.68 -30.42 -7.61
C GLU A 98 33.30 -29.70 -6.33
N ASP A 99 32.00 -29.37 -6.18
CA ASP A 99 31.43 -28.76 -4.98
C ASP A 99 31.89 -29.63 -3.78
N HIS A 100 32.94 -29.22 -3.08
CA HIS A 100 33.25 -29.75 -1.77
C HIS A 100 32.07 -29.34 -0.89
N ASP A 101 31.25 -30.33 -0.54
CA ASP A 101 30.20 -30.20 0.47
C ASP A 101 30.78 -29.42 1.65
N MET A 102 30.32 -28.17 1.81
CA MET A 102 30.76 -27.25 2.86
C MET A 102 30.49 -27.91 4.22
N GLU A 103 31.56 -28.30 4.92
CA GLU A 103 31.49 -29.02 6.18
C GLU A 103 30.62 -28.32 7.23
N ASP A 104 29.74 -29.13 7.82
CA ASP A 104 28.77 -28.79 8.84
C ASP A 104 29.42 -28.22 10.11
N ILE A 105 29.17 -26.94 10.40
CA ILE A 105 29.19 -26.45 11.78
C ILE A 105 27.77 -26.58 12.34
N SER A 106 27.59 -27.58 13.20
CA SER A 106 26.31 -27.92 13.83
C SER A 106 25.89 -26.86 14.86
N PHE A 107 24.90 -26.05 14.52
CA PHE A 107 24.14 -25.26 15.50
C PHE A 107 22.82 -25.99 15.86
N PRO A 108 22.35 -25.87 17.12
CA PRO A 108 21.26 -26.70 17.62
C PRO A 108 19.97 -26.55 16.81
N ARG A 109 19.38 -27.68 16.46
CA ARG A 109 18.13 -27.80 15.68
C ARG A 109 16.93 -27.35 16.50
N THR A 110 16.49 -26.11 16.30
CA THR A 110 15.09 -25.68 16.54
C THR A 110 14.23 -26.24 15.39
N PRO A 111 12.94 -26.59 15.59
CA PRO A 111 12.09 -27.14 14.53
C PRO A 111 12.18 -26.26 13.28
N PRO A 112 12.18 -26.83 12.06
CA PRO A 112 12.48 -26.08 10.86
C PRO A 112 11.53 -24.88 10.76
N ALA A 113 12.09 -23.66 10.67
CA ALA A 113 11.38 -22.38 10.65
C ALA A 113 10.18 -22.33 9.66
N ARG A 114 10.15 -23.26 8.71
CA ARG A 114 9.09 -23.57 7.74
C ARG A 114 7.82 -24.16 8.36
N GLU A 115 7.90 -25.16 9.22
CA GLU A 115 6.70 -25.81 9.78
C GLU A 115 5.97 -24.87 10.72
N MET A 116 6.74 -24.11 11.50
CA MET A 116 6.23 -22.97 12.27
C MET A 116 5.65 -21.86 11.39
N ARG A 117 6.01 -21.79 10.09
CA ARG A 117 5.52 -20.75 9.14
C ARG A 117 4.19 -21.12 8.61
N LYS A 118 4.12 -22.33 8.11
CA LYS A 118 2.91 -22.97 7.66
C LYS A 118 1.84 -22.91 8.75
N ILE A 119 2.18 -23.28 9.99
CA ILE A 119 1.24 -23.20 11.12
C ILE A 119 0.78 -21.75 11.35
N ALA A 120 1.71 -20.79 11.42
CA ALA A 120 1.37 -19.39 11.69
C ALA A 120 0.49 -18.76 10.59
N GLU A 121 0.73 -19.12 9.33
CA GLU A 121 0.00 -18.63 8.16
C GLU A 121 -1.29 -19.43 7.89
N ASP A 122 -1.39 -20.70 8.28
CA ASP A 122 -2.63 -21.49 8.14
C ASP A 122 -3.75 -20.96 9.05
N ARG A 123 -3.38 -20.39 10.22
CA ARG A 123 -4.33 -19.76 11.16
C ARG A 123 -5.07 -18.56 10.59
N PHE A 124 -4.54 -17.98 9.52
CA PHE A 124 -5.24 -16.96 8.77
C PHE A 124 -6.52 -17.48 8.10
N HIS A 125 -6.61 -18.78 7.86
CA HIS A 125 -7.79 -19.40 7.25
C HIS A 125 -8.83 -19.89 8.26
N GLU A 126 -8.57 -19.74 9.56
CA GLU A 126 -9.47 -20.15 10.64
C GLU A 126 -10.49 -19.05 10.94
N THR A 127 -11.69 -19.45 11.38
CA THR A 127 -12.69 -18.48 11.85
C THR A 127 -12.24 -17.93 13.20
N PRO A 128 -12.01 -16.62 13.34
CA PRO A 128 -11.51 -16.06 14.57
C PRO A 128 -12.52 -16.15 15.71
N VAL A 129 -12.01 -16.40 16.91
CA VAL A 129 -12.73 -16.26 18.16
C VAL A 129 -12.76 -14.78 18.55
N ILE A 130 -13.97 -14.21 18.61
CA ILE A 130 -14.17 -12.78 18.86
C ILE A 130 -14.58 -12.56 20.31
N VAL A 131 -13.69 -11.93 21.07
CA VAL A 131 -13.96 -11.42 22.42
C VAL A 131 -14.44 -9.98 22.31
N LYS A 132 -15.71 -9.74 22.64
CA LYS A 132 -16.29 -8.40 22.70
C LYS A 132 -15.77 -7.61 23.89
N TYR A 133 -15.83 -6.28 23.79
CA TYR A 133 -15.49 -5.40 24.89
C TYR A 133 -16.42 -5.64 26.10
N PRO A 134 -15.91 -5.71 27.34
CA PRO A 134 -16.67 -6.19 28.51
C PRO A 134 -17.77 -5.22 29.00
N SER A 135 -17.78 -3.96 28.57
CA SER A 135 -18.85 -3.01 28.90
C SER A 135 -19.98 -3.15 27.88
N ASN A 136 -21.21 -3.38 28.37
CA ASN A 136 -22.43 -3.34 27.56
C ASN A 136 -22.84 -1.90 27.17
N ARG A 137 -22.20 -0.89 27.76
CA ARG A 137 -22.47 0.53 27.47
C ARG A 137 -21.54 1.11 26.42
N ALA A 138 -20.36 0.54 26.18
CA ALA A 138 -19.47 1.07 25.15
C ALA A 138 -20.18 1.07 23.79
N GLY A 139 -20.19 2.21 23.10
CA GLY A 139 -20.91 2.35 21.83
C GLY A 139 -22.45 2.47 21.93
N GLU A 140 -23.00 2.66 23.13
CA GLU A 140 -24.44 2.79 23.39
C GLU A 140 -25.07 3.94 22.60
N GLU A 141 -26.30 3.71 22.15
CA GLU A 141 -27.11 4.71 21.45
C GLU A 141 -27.69 5.69 22.48
N ILE A 142 -27.61 7.00 22.21
CA ILE A 142 -28.11 8.04 23.12
C ILE A 142 -29.65 8.04 23.16
N SER A 143 -30.29 7.65 22.06
CA SER A 143 -31.74 7.66 21.87
C SER A 143 -32.15 6.57 20.88
N ASP A 144 -33.35 6.01 21.09
CA ASP A 144 -34.00 5.11 20.14
C ASP A 144 -34.56 5.86 18.90
N GLU A 145 -34.58 7.20 18.94
CA GLU A 145 -35.03 8.03 17.81
C GLU A 145 -33.97 8.09 16.70
N ARG A 146 -34.35 7.60 15.51
CA ARG A 146 -33.51 7.65 14.31
C ARG A 146 -33.36 9.09 13.81
N SER A 147 -32.12 9.56 13.75
CA SER A 147 -31.77 10.81 13.07
C SER A 147 -31.87 10.65 11.54
N PRO A 148 -32.42 11.63 10.80
CA PRO A 148 -32.49 11.55 9.34
C PRO A 148 -31.09 11.47 8.70
N SER A 149 -30.90 10.60 7.70
CA SER A 149 -29.62 10.49 6.97
C SER A 149 -29.32 11.77 6.15
N ALA A 150 -28.07 11.94 5.71
CA ALA A 150 -27.68 13.09 4.89
C ALA A 150 -28.49 13.20 3.58
N GLU A 151 -28.80 12.06 2.96
CA GLU A 151 -29.60 11.93 1.75
C GLU A 151 -31.08 12.22 2.02
N GLU A 152 -31.61 11.77 3.16
CA GLU A 152 -32.98 12.10 3.59
C GLU A 152 -33.12 13.61 3.87
N GLN A 153 -32.16 14.20 4.58
CA GLN A 153 -32.10 15.66 4.82
C GLN A 153 -32.01 16.43 3.50
N TYR A 154 -31.16 15.97 2.57
CA TYR A 154 -31.02 16.59 1.27
C TYR A 154 -32.29 16.47 0.41
N SER A 155 -32.92 15.30 0.39
CA SER A 155 -34.20 15.08 -0.30
C SER A 155 -35.31 15.98 0.27
N ASN A 156 -35.35 16.14 1.60
CA ASN A 156 -36.29 17.04 2.28
C ASN A 156 -36.03 18.51 1.90
N ALA A 157 -34.77 18.94 1.88
CA ALA A 157 -34.38 20.31 1.48
C ALA A 157 -34.77 20.64 0.03
N LEU A 158 -34.76 19.64 -0.85
CA LEU A 158 -35.25 19.78 -2.24
C LEU A 158 -36.78 19.76 -2.37
N GLY A 159 -37.53 19.54 -1.29
CA GLY A 159 -39.00 19.41 -1.34
C GLY A 159 -39.47 18.06 -1.88
N LYS A 160 -38.68 16.98 -1.72
CA LYS A 160 -38.99 15.60 -2.17
C LYS A 160 -39.45 15.52 -3.63
N PRO A 161 -38.67 16.03 -4.60
CA PRO A 161 -39.08 16.04 -6.00
C PRO A 161 -39.21 14.62 -6.54
N THR A 162 -40.16 14.37 -7.44
CA THR A 162 -40.29 13.08 -8.15
C THR A 162 -39.11 12.83 -9.09
N ASN A 163 -38.53 13.89 -9.64
CA ASN A 163 -37.31 13.85 -10.42
C ASN A 163 -36.11 13.44 -9.55
N VAL A 164 -35.47 12.33 -9.91
CA VAL A 164 -34.29 11.82 -9.18
C VAL A 164 -33.05 12.68 -9.38
N TYR A 165 -32.99 13.45 -10.47
CA TYR A 165 -31.86 14.30 -10.85
C TYR A 165 -31.94 15.72 -10.30
N ALA A 166 -33.06 16.10 -9.67
CA ALA A 166 -33.25 17.42 -9.08
C ALA A 166 -32.05 17.79 -8.18
N PRO A 167 -31.53 19.02 -8.26
CA PRO A 167 -32.14 20.23 -8.84
C PRO A 167 -32.03 20.36 -10.37
N PHE A 168 -31.34 19.44 -11.05
CA PHE A 168 -31.28 19.42 -12.51
C PHE A 168 -32.62 18.96 -13.10
N ALA A 169 -33.03 19.52 -14.23
CA ALA A 169 -34.33 19.31 -14.83
C ALA A 169 -34.52 17.89 -15.40
N SER A 170 -33.44 17.22 -15.80
CA SER A 170 -33.48 15.89 -16.43
C SER A 170 -32.18 15.10 -16.24
N LYS A 171 -32.19 13.83 -16.67
CA LYS A 171 -30.98 12.99 -16.74
C LYS A 171 -29.89 13.64 -17.61
N MET A 172 -30.27 14.16 -18.78
CA MET A 172 -29.34 14.79 -19.72
C MET A 172 -28.71 16.04 -19.09
N ASP A 173 -29.54 16.88 -18.46
CA ASP A 173 -29.12 18.09 -17.75
C ASP A 173 -28.08 17.77 -16.66
N TRP A 174 -28.32 16.71 -15.87
CA TRP A 174 -27.37 16.21 -14.89
C TRP A 174 -26.09 15.64 -15.51
N GLU A 175 -26.19 14.76 -16.49
CA GLU A 175 -25.03 14.06 -17.06
C GLU A 175 -24.07 15.03 -17.75
N VAL A 176 -24.58 16.06 -18.44
CA VAL A 176 -23.78 17.12 -19.04
C VAL A 176 -23.08 17.95 -17.96
N GLY A 177 -23.79 18.36 -16.89
CA GLY A 177 -23.22 19.15 -15.80
C GLY A 177 -22.14 18.39 -15.03
N ARG A 178 -22.40 17.10 -14.74
CA ARG A 178 -21.44 16.17 -14.14
C ARG A 178 -20.21 15.99 -15.02
N TRP A 179 -20.39 15.73 -16.32
CA TRP A 179 -19.28 15.63 -17.26
C TRP A 179 -18.46 16.91 -17.28
N ALA A 180 -19.11 18.08 -17.39
CA ALA A 180 -18.45 19.38 -17.45
C ALA A 180 -17.51 19.62 -16.26
N LYS A 181 -17.89 19.19 -15.05
CA LYS A 181 -17.09 19.39 -13.83
C LYS A 181 -16.06 18.30 -13.54
N LEU A 182 -16.30 17.06 -13.97
CA LEU A 182 -15.37 15.95 -13.70
C LEU A 182 -14.37 15.72 -14.83
N ARG A 183 -14.75 16.03 -16.08
CA ARG A 183 -14.02 15.65 -17.30
C ARG A 183 -14.07 16.71 -18.41
N GLY A 184 -14.86 17.77 -18.24
CA GLY A 184 -15.11 18.77 -19.26
C GLY A 184 -13.93 19.70 -19.50
N ALA A 185 -14.00 20.45 -20.60
CA ALA A 185 -13.08 21.55 -20.86
C ALA A 185 -13.21 22.65 -19.79
N GLY A 186 -12.21 23.53 -19.67
CA GLY A 186 -12.23 24.62 -18.69
C GLY A 186 -13.48 25.51 -18.81
N SER A 187 -13.83 26.22 -17.73
CA SER A 187 -15.09 27.00 -17.62
C SER A 187 -15.36 27.91 -18.83
N THR A 188 -14.33 28.50 -19.44
CA THR A 188 -14.45 29.32 -20.65
C THR A 188 -14.90 28.48 -21.84
N ALA A 189 -14.17 27.40 -22.15
CA ALA A 189 -14.49 26.52 -23.27
C ALA A 189 -15.87 25.87 -23.15
N PHE A 190 -16.28 25.49 -21.94
CA PHE A 190 -17.62 24.97 -21.71
C PHE A 190 -18.69 26.06 -21.91
N THR A 191 -18.43 27.29 -21.46
CA THR A 191 -19.34 28.43 -21.70
C THR A 191 -19.47 28.74 -23.19
N ASP A 192 -18.37 28.71 -23.95
CA ASP A 192 -18.39 28.96 -25.38
C ASP A 192 -19.15 27.87 -26.15
N LEU A 193 -19.05 26.61 -25.72
CA LEU A 193 -19.87 25.51 -26.25
C LEU A 193 -21.37 25.79 -26.04
N LEU A 194 -21.77 26.22 -24.85
CA LEU A 194 -23.18 26.49 -24.54
C LEU A 194 -23.75 27.75 -25.21
N LYS A 195 -22.87 28.67 -25.65
CA LYS A 195 -23.26 29.85 -26.44
C LYS A 195 -23.56 29.53 -27.91
N ILE A 196 -23.17 28.36 -28.41
CA ILE A 196 -23.52 27.94 -29.77
C ILE A 196 -25.05 27.84 -29.85
N GLU A 197 -25.64 28.58 -30.80
CA GLU A 197 -27.09 28.70 -30.94
C GLU A 197 -27.75 27.32 -31.04
N GLY A 198 -28.75 27.08 -30.19
CA GLY A 198 -29.52 25.83 -30.15
C GLY A 198 -28.89 24.70 -29.34
N VAL A 199 -27.62 24.75 -28.93
CA VAL A 199 -26.97 23.63 -28.20
C VAL A 199 -27.59 23.42 -26.82
N ALA A 200 -27.69 24.46 -25.99
CA ALA A 200 -28.25 24.34 -24.65
C ALA A 200 -29.74 23.92 -24.68
N GLN A 201 -30.50 24.44 -25.67
CA GLN A 201 -31.91 24.10 -25.88
C GLN A 201 -32.07 22.66 -26.37
N ALA A 202 -31.25 22.21 -27.33
CA ALA A 202 -31.30 20.85 -27.86
C ALA A 202 -30.96 19.80 -26.80
N LEU A 203 -30.10 20.14 -25.84
CA LEU A 203 -29.75 19.29 -24.71
C LEU A 203 -30.71 19.44 -23.51
N GLY A 204 -31.60 20.42 -23.52
CA GLY A 204 -32.56 20.67 -22.44
C GLY A 204 -31.90 21.05 -21.10
N LEU A 205 -30.85 21.87 -21.14
CA LEU A 205 -30.05 22.23 -19.97
C LEU A 205 -30.74 23.33 -19.13
N SER A 206 -30.63 23.24 -17.80
CA SER A 206 -31.15 24.25 -16.87
C SER A 206 -30.21 25.44 -16.67
N TYR A 207 -29.09 25.47 -17.38
CA TYR A 207 -28.05 26.49 -17.33
C TYR A 207 -27.51 26.78 -18.74
N GLY A 208 -27.21 28.05 -19.02
CA GLY A 208 -26.67 28.52 -20.31
C GLY A 208 -25.17 28.77 -20.31
N ASN A 209 -24.50 28.71 -19.15
CA ASN A 209 -23.06 28.95 -19.03
C ASN A 209 -22.49 28.31 -17.75
N SER A 210 -21.15 28.36 -17.59
CA SER A 210 -20.49 27.80 -16.41
C SER A 210 -20.85 28.50 -15.10
N ILE A 211 -21.24 29.78 -15.12
CA ILE A 211 -21.59 30.55 -13.93
C ILE A 211 -22.93 30.06 -13.38
N GLU A 212 -23.94 29.91 -14.24
CA GLU A 212 -25.24 29.37 -13.87
C GLU A 212 -25.14 27.91 -13.38
N LEU A 213 -24.34 27.07 -14.06
CA LEU A 213 -24.06 25.71 -13.57
C LEU A 213 -23.40 25.75 -12.19
N ASN A 214 -22.41 26.63 -11.98
CA ASN A 214 -21.76 26.79 -10.68
C ASN A 214 -22.75 27.25 -9.61
N ALA A 215 -23.68 28.16 -9.91
CA ALA A 215 -24.69 28.61 -8.96
C ALA A 215 -25.59 27.45 -8.50
N ILE A 216 -26.04 26.60 -9.43
CA ILE A 216 -26.79 25.38 -9.09
C ILE A 216 -25.98 24.49 -8.14
N ILE A 217 -24.70 24.25 -8.46
CA ILE A 217 -23.81 23.43 -7.62
C ILE A 217 -23.60 24.08 -6.25
N ASP A 218 -23.32 25.36 -6.22
CA ASP A 218 -22.92 26.07 -5.01
C ASP A 218 -24.08 26.21 -4.02
N GLU A 219 -25.29 26.44 -4.51
CA GLU A 219 -26.49 26.74 -3.72
C GLU A 219 -27.37 25.52 -3.45
N LYS A 220 -27.45 24.56 -4.38
CA LYS A 220 -28.48 23.51 -4.35
C LYS A 220 -27.96 22.08 -4.17
N LEU A 221 -26.64 21.84 -4.27
CA LEU A 221 -26.07 20.50 -4.08
C LEU A 221 -25.48 20.31 -2.67
N PRO A 222 -25.57 19.09 -2.10
CA PRO A 222 -25.01 18.80 -0.81
C PRO A 222 -23.50 18.65 -0.96
N GLY A 223 -22.74 19.04 0.06
CA GLY A 223 -21.29 19.03 0.00
C GLY A 223 -20.66 18.56 1.30
N ARG A 224 -19.34 18.37 1.22
CA ARG A 224 -18.50 18.24 2.40
C ARG A 224 -18.39 19.59 3.12
N PRO A 225 -17.85 19.61 4.35
CA PRO A 225 -17.56 20.85 5.06
C PRO A 225 -16.73 21.78 4.19
N LYS A 226 -17.13 23.06 4.15
CA LYS A 226 -16.46 24.08 3.33
C LYS A 226 -15.11 24.46 3.92
N PHE A 227 -14.19 24.89 3.07
CA PHE A 227 -12.97 25.55 3.49
C PHE A 227 -13.27 26.95 4.02
N THR A 228 -12.59 27.31 5.09
CA THR A 228 -12.52 28.67 5.62
C THR A 228 -11.09 29.17 5.45
N ARG A 229 -10.96 30.43 5.06
CA ARG A 229 -9.68 31.14 5.09
C ARG A 229 -9.52 31.79 6.45
N SER A 230 -8.39 31.52 7.10
CA SER A 230 -7.95 32.15 8.34
C SER A 230 -6.58 32.79 8.13
N GLU A 231 -6.24 33.76 8.97
CA GLU A 231 -4.93 34.41 8.97
C GLU A 231 -4.16 34.00 10.22
N VAL A 232 -2.93 33.55 10.03
CA VAL A 232 -2.03 33.12 11.10
C VAL A 232 -0.82 34.05 11.09
N VAL A 233 -0.54 34.70 12.21
CA VAL A 233 0.61 35.62 12.34
C VAL A 233 1.74 34.92 13.05
N VAL A 234 2.92 34.86 12.40
CA VAL A 234 4.14 34.31 13.00
C VAL A 234 5.31 35.20 12.63
N ALA A 235 6.09 35.64 13.63
CA ALA A 235 7.23 36.54 13.45
C ALA A 235 6.90 37.82 12.65
N GLY A 236 5.71 38.38 12.88
CA GLY A 236 5.26 39.61 12.22
C GLY A 236 4.79 39.46 10.76
N GLU A 237 4.86 38.27 10.17
CA GLU A 237 4.27 37.97 8.86
C GLU A 237 2.89 37.29 9.01
N VAL A 238 1.97 37.67 8.12
CA VAL A 238 0.62 37.09 8.02
C VAL A 238 0.63 35.97 6.98
N PHE A 239 0.12 34.81 7.36
CA PHE A 239 -0.03 33.64 6.50
C PHE A 239 -1.50 33.26 6.32
N GLU A 240 -1.90 32.99 5.08
CA GLU A 240 -3.23 32.46 4.79
C GLU A 240 -3.26 30.95 5.05
N LEU A 241 -4.16 30.51 5.93
CA LEU A 241 -4.48 29.12 6.19
C LEU A 241 -5.86 28.82 5.60
N TYR A 242 -5.95 27.81 4.73
CA TYR A 242 -7.23 27.30 4.23
C TYR A 242 -7.52 25.97 4.93
N SER A 243 -8.54 25.91 5.76
CA SER A 243 -8.86 24.72 6.57
C SER A 243 -10.35 24.44 6.64
N ARG A 244 -10.73 23.19 6.95
CA ARG A 244 -12.10 22.79 7.28
C ARG A 244 -12.25 22.60 8.78
N ASN A 245 -13.46 22.76 9.29
CA ASN A 245 -13.76 22.37 10.68
C ASN A 245 -13.62 20.84 10.82
N ILE A 246 -12.72 20.40 11.69
CA ILE A 246 -12.39 18.99 11.87
C ILE A 246 -13.57 18.16 12.41
N ILE A 247 -14.45 18.75 13.24
CA ILE A 247 -15.63 18.07 13.78
C ILE A 247 -16.67 17.86 12.69
N GLU A 248 -16.88 18.85 11.82
CA GLU A 248 -17.75 18.69 10.64
C GLU A 248 -17.21 17.63 9.67
N CYS A 249 -15.89 17.52 9.55
CA CYS A 249 -15.27 16.46 8.74
C CYS A 249 -15.50 15.07 9.36
N VAL A 250 -15.41 14.95 10.69
CA VAL A 250 -15.77 13.73 11.43
C VAL A 250 -17.24 13.37 11.18
N ARG A 251 -18.17 14.32 11.30
CA ARG A 251 -19.61 14.11 11.02
C ARG A 251 -19.84 13.64 9.58
N ALA A 252 -19.15 14.24 8.61
CA ALA A 252 -19.28 13.88 7.20
C ALA A 252 -18.80 12.46 6.88
N LEU A 253 -17.79 11.95 7.59
CA LEU A 253 -17.32 10.56 7.43
C LEU A 253 -18.20 9.57 8.20
N PHE A 254 -18.50 9.85 9.47
CA PHE A 254 -19.26 8.95 10.32
C PHE A 254 -20.74 8.84 9.90
N GLY A 255 -21.34 9.94 9.45
CA GLY A 255 -22.72 10.03 8.99
C GLY A 255 -22.95 9.56 7.54
N ASN A 256 -21.92 9.05 6.86
CA ASN A 256 -22.05 8.61 5.47
C ASN A 256 -22.77 7.26 5.38
N THR A 257 -23.85 7.18 4.60
CA THR A 257 -24.64 5.96 4.42
C THR A 257 -23.85 4.82 3.79
N ASP A 258 -22.91 5.12 2.88
CA ASP A 258 -22.05 4.13 2.23
C ASP A 258 -21.07 3.46 3.21
N PHE A 259 -20.82 4.08 4.36
CA PHE A 259 -19.92 3.55 5.39
C PHE A 259 -20.65 2.93 6.58
N ALA A 260 -21.89 3.33 6.84
CA ALA A 260 -22.67 2.88 8.00
C ALA A 260 -22.68 1.35 8.22
N PRO A 261 -22.84 0.48 7.19
CA PRO A 261 -22.74 -0.97 7.34
C PRO A 261 -21.43 -1.50 7.90
N TYR A 262 -20.36 -0.71 7.78
CA TYR A 262 -18.98 -1.14 7.98
C TYR A 262 -18.33 -0.50 9.21
N LEU A 263 -18.99 0.45 9.86
CA LEU A 263 -18.40 1.22 10.95
C LEU A 263 -18.20 0.34 12.20
N PHE A 264 -16.95 0.25 12.66
CA PHE A 264 -16.64 -0.29 13.97
C PHE A 264 -16.82 0.81 15.03
N VAL A 265 -17.70 0.59 16.00
CA VAL A 265 -18.01 1.54 17.08
C VAL A 265 -17.45 1.12 18.45
N VAL A 266 -17.07 -0.15 18.59
CA VAL A 266 -16.53 -0.74 19.82
C VAL A 266 -15.29 -1.57 19.47
N PRO A 267 -14.21 -1.53 20.26
CA PRO A 267 -13.03 -2.36 20.03
C PRO A 267 -13.33 -3.83 20.31
N GLU A 268 -12.60 -4.72 19.63
CA GLU A 268 -12.76 -6.15 19.78
C GLU A 268 -11.41 -6.84 19.93
N ARG A 269 -11.48 -8.08 20.41
CA ARG A 269 -10.32 -8.94 20.53
C ARG A 269 -10.52 -10.23 19.74
N HIS A 270 -9.90 -10.32 18.56
CA HIS A 270 -9.91 -11.52 17.71
C HIS A 270 -8.72 -12.45 17.97
N TYR A 271 -8.99 -13.76 18.08
CA TYR A 271 -7.98 -14.80 18.31
C TYR A 271 -8.12 -15.90 17.27
N ALA A 272 -7.01 -16.56 16.93
CA ALA A 272 -7.03 -17.71 16.02
C ALA A 272 -7.50 -19.00 16.73
N ASP A 273 -7.38 -19.06 18.06
CA ASP A 273 -7.62 -20.24 18.88
C ASP A 273 -8.67 -20.02 19.98
N GLU A 274 -9.33 -21.10 20.39
CA GLU A 274 -10.35 -21.10 21.46
C GLU A 274 -9.77 -20.71 22.83
N ASP A 275 -8.51 -21.07 23.09
CA ASP A 275 -7.79 -20.76 24.33
C ASP A 275 -7.33 -19.28 24.42
N GLN A 276 -7.55 -18.49 23.36
CA GLN A 276 -7.24 -17.06 23.27
C GLN A 276 -5.75 -16.74 23.48
N THR A 277 -4.85 -17.61 23.02
CA THR A 277 -3.40 -17.44 23.15
C THR A 277 -2.78 -16.73 21.94
N ILE A 278 -3.40 -16.82 20.77
CA ILE A 278 -2.87 -16.32 19.51
C ILE A 278 -3.72 -15.15 19.04
N ARG A 279 -3.21 -13.95 19.30
CA ARG A 279 -3.88 -12.69 18.98
C ARG A 279 -3.84 -12.40 17.49
N LEU A 280 -4.96 -11.93 16.93
CA LEU A 280 -5.06 -11.43 15.56
C LEU A 280 -5.18 -9.90 15.55
N TYR A 281 -4.39 -9.25 14.70
CA TYR A 281 -4.35 -7.80 14.49
C TYR A 281 -4.52 -7.48 13.00
N HIS A 282 -5.52 -6.65 12.65
CA HIS A 282 -5.73 -6.24 11.26
C HIS A 282 -6.24 -4.81 11.13
N ASN A 283 -7.42 -4.47 11.65
CA ASN A 283 -8.03 -3.13 11.63
C ASN A 283 -7.82 -2.48 12.99
N MET A 284 -7.93 -1.14 13.06
CA MET A 284 -7.67 -0.40 14.29
C MET A 284 -8.48 -0.89 15.51
N HIS A 285 -9.73 -1.35 15.31
CA HIS A 285 -10.59 -1.82 16.40
C HIS A 285 -10.07 -3.10 17.08
N THR A 286 -9.18 -3.85 16.42
CA THR A 286 -8.50 -5.03 16.98
C THR A 286 -7.20 -4.72 17.73
N GLY A 287 -6.73 -3.47 17.59
CA GLY A 287 -5.49 -2.98 18.16
C GLY A 287 -5.60 -2.66 19.66
N LYS A 288 -4.45 -2.72 20.34
CA LYS A 288 -4.32 -2.44 21.78
C LYS A 288 -4.64 -0.98 22.12
N TRP A 289 -4.37 -0.04 21.22
CA TRP A 289 -4.61 1.39 21.46
C TRP A 289 -6.10 1.63 21.69
N TRP A 290 -6.96 1.18 20.78
CA TRP A 290 -8.41 1.43 20.89
C TRP A 290 -8.99 0.80 22.15
N TRP A 291 -8.64 -0.46 22.43
CA TRP A 291 -9.08 -1.13 23.67
C TRP A 291 -8.64 -0.37 24.93
N SER A 292 -7.39 0.10 24.98
CA SER A 292 -6.84 0.77 26.15
C SER A 292 -7.43 2.17 26.34
N THR A 293 -7.64 2.90 25.25
CA THR A 293 -8.29 4.22 25.25
C THR A 293 -9.77 4.09 25.64
N GLN A 294 -10.48 3.07 25.13
CA GLN A 294 -11.88 2.79 25.52
C GLN A 294 -11.98 2.53 27.02
N LYS A 295 -11.04 1.76 27.58
CA LYS A 295 -10.96 1.50 29.02
C LYS A 295 -10.72 2.76 29.85
N GLN A 296 -9.98 3.73 29.34
CA GLN A 296 -9.76 4.99 30.05
C GLN A 296 -11.00 5.86 30.02
N ILE A 297 -11.62 6.03 28.86
CA ILE A 297 -12.79 6.90 28.68
C ILE A 297 -14.01 6.35 29.39
N GLU A 298 -14.26 5.04 29.33
CA GLU A 298 -15.42 4.41 29.99
C GLU A 298 -15.42 4.56 31.52
N LYS A 299 -14.28 4.91 32.15
CA LYS A 299 -14.24 5.20 33.60
C LYS A 299 -15.01 6.47 33.94
N ASP A 300 -14.84 7.50 33.11
CA ASP A 300 -15.38 8.83 33.36
C ASP A 300 -16.66 9.09 32.54
N ASN A 301 -16.76 8.46 31.36
CA ASN A 301 -17.83 8.65 30.39
C ASN A 301 -18.38 7.30 29.86
N PRO A 302 -19.08 6.48 30.69
CA PRO A 302 -19.66 5.21 30.23
C PRO A 302 -20.70 5.45 29.12
N GLY A 303 -20.63 4.68 28.03
CA GLY A 303 -21.45 4.97 26.84
C GLY A 303 -20.64 5.43 25.62
N ALA A 304 -19.32 5.52 25.72
CA ALA A 304 -18.49 6.24 24.76
C ALA A 304 -18.28 5.45 23.47
N THR A 305 -18.32 6.15 22.34
CA THR A 305 -17.87 5.66 21.03
C THR A 305 -16.58 6.38 20.66
N ILE A 306 -15.44 5.70 20.61
CA ILE A 306 -14.20 6.34 20.15
C ILE A 306 -14.25 6.53 18.63
N ILE A 307 -13.77 7.70 18.18
CA ILE A 307 -13.54 8.02 16.77
C ILE A 307 -12.04 8.27 16.60
N PRO A 308 -11.24 7.25 16.23
CA PRO A 308 -9.81 7.43 16.05
C PRO A 308 -9.56 8.35 14.86
N ILE A 309 -8.89 9.47 15.06
CA ILE A 309 -8.50 10.42 14.00
C ILE A 309 -7.10 10.05 13.52
N LEU A 310 -6.97 9.85 12.21
CA LEU A 310 -5.69 9.65 11.55
C LEU A 310 -5.40 10.90 10.73
N LEU A 311 -4.31 11.58 11.08
CA LEU A 311 -3.83 12.75 10.38
C LEU A 311 -2.65 12.37 9.49
N SER A 312 -2.54 13.04 8.35
CA SER A 312 -1.35 12.96 7.52
C SER A 312 -1.07 14.32 6.91
N SER A 313 0.20 14.70 6.81
CA SER A 313 0.58 15.83 5.98
C SER A 313 1.90 15.58 5.30
N ASP A 314 2.05 16.13 4.11
CA ASP A 314 3.29 16.10 3.36
C ASP A 314 3.32 17.28 2.39
N LYS A 315 4.49 17.87 2.20
CA LYS A 315 4.68 19.01 1.30
C LYS A 315 4.97 18.49 -0.11
N THR A 316 4.02 18.70 -1.00
CA THR A 316 4.11 18.24 -2.39
C THR A 316 4.38 19.38 -3.37
N GLN A 317 5.15 19.08 -4.43
CA GLN A 317 5.36 20.03 -5.53
C GLN A 317 4.17 20.03 -6.50
N LEU A 318 3.71 21.22 -6.89
CA LEU A 318 2.57 21.39 -7.79
C LEU A 318 2.97 21.46 -9.27
N THR A 319 4.24 21.79 -9.55
CA THR A 319 4.76 21.98 -10.90
C THR A 319 6.13 21.36 -11.05
N MET A 320 6.36 20.67 -12.17
CA MET A 320 7.68 20.13 -12.54
C MET A 320 8.74 21.22 -12.77
N PHE A 321 8.28 22.42 -13.15
CA PHE A 321 9.12 23.60 -13.40
C PHE A 321 8.48 24.82 -12.71
N GLY A 322 9.27 25.54 -11.91
CA GLY A 322 8.77 26.62 -11.05
C GLY A 322 8.57 26.11 -9.62
N ASN A 323 9.07 26.84 -8.64
CA ASN A 323 9.16 26.39 -7.23
C ASN A 323 7.81 26.48 -6.48
N LYS A 324 6.70 26.02 -7.07
CA LYS A 324 5.37 26.03 -6.45
C LYS A 324 5.10 24.72 -5.72
N SER A 325 4.69 24.83 -4.46
CA SER A 325 4.34 23.69 -3.61
C SER A 325 3.01 23.93 -2.89
N ALA A 326 2.36 22.85 -2.48
CA ALA A 326 1.26 22.85 -1.53
C ALA A 326 1.64 22.00 -0.33
N TYR A 327 1.05 22.28 0.82
CA TYR A 327 1.25 21.50 2.04
C TYR A 327 -0.10 21.00 2.57
N PRO A 328 -0.71 20.00 1.91
CA PRO A 328 -1.99 19.45 2.31
C PRO A 328 -1.91 18.67 3.63
N VAL A 329 -2.96 18.80 4.45
CA VAL A 329 -3.26 17.94 5.59
C VAL A 329 -4.49 17.11 5.26
N TYR A 330 -4.38 15.79 5.33
CA TYR A 330 -5.49 14.84 5.17
C TYR A 330 -5.95 14.28 6.50
N MET A 331 -7.24 13.93 6.58
CA MET A 331 -7.79 13.19 7.71
C MET A 331 -8.70 12.04 7.27
N THR A 332 -8.75 10.99 8.08
CA THR A 332 -9.76 9.92 8.05
C THR A 332 -10.08 9.48 9.48
N ILE A 333 -11.12 8.66 9.65
CA ILE A 333 -11.46 8.01 10.92
C ILE A 333 -11.14 6.50 10.90
N GLY A 334 -10.67 5.97 12.03
CA GLY A 334 -10.33 4.55 12.21
C GLY A 334 -11.52 3.61 12.29
N ASN A 335 -12.74 4.15 12.43
CA ASN A 335 -13.99 3.38 12.40
C ASN A 335 -14.27 2.75 11.03
N ILE A 336 -13.73 3.33 9.96
CA ILE A 336 -13.89 2.81 8.59
C ILE A 336 -12.81 1.73 8.35
N PRO A 337 -13.17 0.52 7.88
CA PRO A 337 -12.22 -0.52 7.55
C PRO A 337 -11.16 -0.02 6.56
N LYS A 338 -9.91 -0.45 6.76
CA LYS A 338 -8.78 -0.04 5.91
C LYS A 338 -9.01 -0.37 4.42
N GLU A 339 -9.70 -1.45 4.09
CA GLU A 339 -9.99 -1.86 2.71
C GLU A 339 -10.88 -0.84 1.98
N ILE A 340 -11.73 -0.13 2.73
CA ILE A 340 -12.51 0.99 2.21
C ILE A 340 -11.67 2.27 2.21
N ARG A 341 -10.89 2.53 3.28
CA ARG A 341 -10.06 3.73 3.40
C ARG A 341 -9.02 3.87 2.29
N ARG A 342 -8.44 2.75 1.89
CA ARG A 342 -7.39 2.64 0.87
C ARG A 342 -7.88 2.87 -0.56
N LYS A 343 -9.20 2.97 -0.79
CA LYS A 343 -9.79 3.19 -2.12
C LYS A 343 -10.14 4.67 -2.30
N PRO A 344 -9.37 5.45 -3.09
CA PRO A 344 -9.68 6.87 -3.32
C PRO A 344 -11.10 7.10 -3.88
N SER A 345 -11.60 6.16 -4.68
CA SER A 345 -12.96 6.18 -5.23
C SER A 345 -14.06 6.15 -4.16
N ARG A 346 -13.79 5.54 -2.98
CA ARG A 346 -14.71 5.51 -1.84
C ARG A 346 -14.68 6.82 -1.05
N ARG A 347 -13.67 7.67 -1.25
CA ARG A 347 -13.54 9.00 -0.62
C ARG A 347 -13.58 8.94 0.92
N ALA A 348 -13.01 7.92 1.55
CA ALA A 348 -12.98 7.86 3.01
C ALA A 348 -11.97 8.85 3.66
N TYR A 349 -11.13 9.51 2.87
CA TYR A 349 -10.28 10.61 3.31
C TYR A 349 -10.88 11.99 2.96
N ILE A 350 -10.58 12.99 3.79
CA ILE A 350 -10.91 14.40 3.57
C ILE A 350 -9.60 15.21 3.56
N LEU A 351 -9.43 16.09 2.57
CA LEU A 351 -8.42 17.16 2.65
C LEU A 351 -8.89 18.18 3.69
N LEU A 352 -8.22 18.20 4.84
CA LEU A 352 -8.57 19.02 5.99
C LEU A 352 -8.03 20.45 5.85
N ALA A 353 -6.82 20.63 5.33
CA ALA A 353 -6.23 21.96 5.17
C ALA A 353 -5.15 22.02 4.08
N TYR A 354 -4.83 23.24 3.62
CA TYR A 354 -3.54 23.58 3.03
C TYR A 354 -2.78 24.49 3.99
N LEU A 355 -1.65 24.01 4.50
CA LEU A 355 -0.76 24.79 5.36
C LEU A 355 0.03 25.81 4.53
N PRO A 356 0.43 26.94 5.13
CA PRO A 356 1.27 27.93 4.45
C PRO A 356 2.64 27.37 4.03
N THR A 357 3.03 27.61 2.77
CA THR A 357 4.34 27.23 2.22
C THR A 357 5.27 28.45 2.14
N SER A 358 5.62 29.05 3.29
CA SER A 358 6.54 30.19 3.32
C SER A 358 8.01 29.76 3.31
N ARG A 359 8.88 30.65 2.80
CA ARG A 359 10.35 30.54 2.92
C ARG A 359 10.90 31.44 4.03
N LEU A 360 10.09 32.32 4.62
CA LEU A 360 10.49 33.31 5.65
C LEU A 360 11.84 33.98 5.34
N ALA A 361 11.99 34.49 4.11
CA ALA A 361 13.28 34.97 3.60
C ALA A 361 13.81 36.21 4.34
N HIS A 362 12.93 36.95 5.03
CA HIS A 362 13.29 38.09 5.86
C HIS A 362 14.11 37.67 7.09
N ILE A 363 13.94 36.44 7.61
CA ILE A 363 14.71 35.92 8.74
C ILE A 363 16.08 35.44 8.23
N LYS A 364 17.12 36.27 8.35
CA LYS A 364 18.45 35.96 7.83
C LYS A 364 19.10 34.76 8.53
N ASN A 365 18.96 34.64 9.86
CA ASN A 365 19.50 33.52 10.62
C ASN A 365 18.77 32.21 10.26
N LYS A 366 19.51 31.20 9.80
CA LYS A 366 18.96 29.92 9.35
C LYS A 366 18.31 29.12 10.48
N ALA A 367 18.90 29.12 11.67
CA ALA A 367 18.38 28.40 12.83
C ALA A 367 17.07 29.00 13.33
N ALA A 368 17.02 30.33 13.48
CA ALA A 368 15.81 31.07 13.80
C ALA A 368 14.72 30.79 12.76
N ARG A 369 15.04 30.87 11.47
CA ARG A 369 14.10 30.58 10.37
C ARG A 369 13.51 29.18 10.45
N ARG A 370 14.34 28.15 10.68
CA ARG A 370 13.87 26.76 10.84
C ARG A 370 12.94 26.61 12.04
N ARG A 371 13.24 27.27 13.16
CA ARG A 371 12.40 27.27 14.36
C ARG A 371 11.05 27.97 14.09
N THR A 372 11.07 29.12 13.42
CA THR A 372 9.85 29.84 13.05
C THR A 372 8.97 29.05 12.10
N LEU A 373 9.54 28.33 11.12
CA LEU A 373 8.78 27.43 10.26
C LEU A 373 8.15 26.27 11.06
N ALA A 374 8.87 25.71 12.04
CA ALA A 374 8.33 24.67 12.90
C ALA A 374 7.17 25.21 13.77
N ASN A 375 7.34 26.38 14.39
CA ASN A 375 6.26 27.04 15.13
C ASN A 375 5.06 27.34 14.24
N LEU A 376 5.26 27.81 13.00
CA LEU A 376 4.17 28.05 12.04
C LEU A 376 3.36 26.78 11.77
N PHE A 377 4.03 25.65 11.57
CA PHE A 377 3.39 24.35 11.41
C PHE A 377 2.55 23.97 12.64
N HIS A 378 3.13 24.05 13.84
CA HIS A 378 2.46 23.69 15.10
C HIS A 378 1.30 24.63 15.44
N VAL A 379 1.42 25.93 15.17
CA VAL A 379 0.33 26.90 15.34
C VAL A 379 -0.83 26.59 14.38
N CYS A 380 -0.53 26.31 13.10
CA CYS A 380 -1.57 25.96 12.13
C CYS A 380 -2.29 24.67 12.52
N LEU A 381 -1.56 23.61 12.90
CA LEU A 381 -2.19 22.38 13.36
C LEU A 381 -2.94 22.58 14.66
N SER A 382 -2.45 23.39 15.60
CA SER A 382 -3.16 23.73 16.84
C SER A 382 -4.52 24.36 16.55
N PHE A 383 -4.55 25.30 15.59
CA PHE A 383 -5.80 25.92 15.14
C PHE A 383 -6.78 24.90 14.56
N ILE A 384 -6.29 24.00 13.70
CA ILE A 384 -7.10 22.96 13.05
C ILE A 384 -7.62 21.93 14.06
N THR A 385 -6.80 21.49 15.02
CA THR A 385 -7.14 20.42 15.97
C THR A 385 -7.73 20.92 17.28
N ALA A 386 -7.78 22.23 17.54
CA ALA A 386 -8.34 22.81 18.76
C ALA A 386 -9.73 22.26 19.13
N PRO A 387 -10.68 22.05 18.18
CA PRO A 387 -11.99 21.48 18.51
C PRO A 387 -11.94 20.06 19.10
N LEU A 388 -10.86 19.31 18.88
CA LEU A 388 -10.70 17.96 19.43
C LEU A 388 -10.41 17.94 20.93
N ARG A 389 -9.93 19.06 21.50
CA ARG A 389 -9.53 19.15 22.92
C ARG A 389 -10.70 18.85 23.84
N GLU A 390 -11.80 19.58 23.65
CA GLU A 390 -13.03 19.39 24.42
C GLU A 390 -13.79 18.15 23.94
N ALA A 391 -13.98 18.02 22.62
CA ALA A 391 -14.76 16.92 22.03
C ALA A 391 -14.21 15.53 22.37
N GLY A 392 -12.89 15.36 22.47
CA GLY A 392 -12.28 14.09 22.87
C GLY A 392 -12.57 13.72 24.33
N VAL A 393 -12.70 14.71 25.22
CA VAL A 393 -12.98 14.50 26.66
C VAL A 393 -14.46 14.31 26.93
N THR A 394 -15.29 15.27 26.52
CA THR A 394 -16.74 15.29 26.85
C THR A 394 -17.58 14.47 25.88
N GLY A 395 -17.07 14.26 24.66
CA GLY A 395 -17.79 13.63 23.57
C GLY A 395 -18.76 14.59 22.87
N ILE A 396 -19.12 14.23 21.65
CA ILE A 396 -20.10 14.95 20.82
C ILE A 396 -21.24 14.01 20.45
N SER A 397 -22.44 14.56 20.32
CA SER A 397 -23.56 13.83 19.71
C SER A 397 -23.30 13.66 18.21
N ILE A 398 -23.27 12.41 17.74
CA ILE A 398 -22.96 12.08 16.35
C ILE A 398 -23.87 10.95 15.85
N ALA A 399 -24.47 11.15 14.67
CA ALA A 399 -25.29 10.15 14.01
C ALA A 399 -24.45 9.38 12.97
N SER A 400 -24.52 8.05 12.98
CA SER A 400 -24.03 7.24 11.86
C SER A 400 -25.00 7.34 10.67
N GLY A 401 -24.57 6.92 9.47
CA GLY A 401 -25.40 7.01 8.27
C GLY A 401 -26.72 6.22 8.32
N ASP A 402 -26.84 5.24 9.21
CA ASP A 402 -28.12 4.55 9.50
C ASP A 402 -29.07 5.35 10.40
N GLY A 403 -28.62 6.48 10.95
CA GLY A 403 -29.39 7.40 11.80
C GLY A 403 -29.23 7.14 13.30
N LYS A 404 -28.37 6.22 13.72
CA LYS A 404 -28.15 5.91 15.14
C LYS A 404 -27.28 6.95 15.82
N LEU A 405 -27.79 7.56 16.88
CA LEU A 405 -27.12 8.65 17.61
C LEU A 405 -26.23 8.10 18.72
N ARG A 406 -24.97 8.51 18.80
CA ARG A 406 -24.00 8.06 19.80
C ARG A 406 -23.21 9.22 20.39
N ARG A 407 -22.58 9.00 21.55
CA ARG A 407 -21.61 9.94 22.12
C ARG A 407 -20.22 9.61 21.56
N GLY A 408 -19.85 10.31 20.49
CA GLY A 408 -18.58 10.15 19.80
C GLY A 408 -17.45 10.94 20.46
N HIS A 409 -16.29 10.31 20.70
CA HIS A 409 -15.09 10.95 21.24
C HIS A 409 -13.99 10.93 20.16
N PRO A 410 -13.82 12.01 19.36
CA PRO A 410 -12.78 12.09 18.35
C PRO A 410 -11.41 12.33 19.00
N ILE A 411 -10.45 11.43 18.75
CA ILE A 411 -9.14 11.40 19.41
C ILE A 411 -8.05 11.13 18.37
N VAL A 412 -6.98 11.92 18.36
CA VAL A 412 -5.83 11.68 17.48
C VAL A 412 -5.15 10.36 17.87
N ALA A 413 -5.20 9.39 16.95
CA ALA A 413 -4.67 8.05 17.14
C ALA A 413 -3.36 7.84 16.40
N CYS A 414 -3.28 8.34 15.16
CA CYS A 414 -2.11 8.18 14.31
C CYS A 414 -1.76 9.50 13.60
N TYR A 415 -0.47 9.74 13.44
CA TYR A 415 0.07 10.75 12.54
C TYR A 415 0.98 10.09 11.51
N ILE A 416 0.61 10.23 10.25
CA ILE A 416 1.22 9.58 9.09
C ILE A 416 2.05 10.61 8.33
N GLY A 417 3.36 10.39 8.27
CA GLY A 417 4.29 11.23 7.54
C GLY A 417 5.61 10.51 7.33
N ASP A 418 6.45 11.07 6.46
CA ASP A 418 7.82 10.60 6.27
C ASP A 418 8.72 10.98 7.46
N TYR A 419 9.99 10.59 7.44
CA TYR A 419 10.88 10.81 8.59
C TYR A 419 11.06 12.31 8.96
N PRO A 420 11.37 13.22 8.02
CA PRO A 420 11.39 14.66 8.28
C PRO A 420 10.09 15.19 8.90
N GLU A 421 8.94 14.80 8.38
CA GLU A 421 7.63 15.20 8.89
C GLU A 421 7.38 14.64 10.31
N GLN A 422 7.72 13.38 10.56
CA GLN A 422 7.62 12.76 11.89
C GLN A 422 8.43 13.52 12.94
N LEU A 423 9.65 13.95 12.58
CA LEU A 423 10.49 14.78 13.46
C LEU A 423 9.91 16.18 13.69
N LEU A 424 9.28 16.78 12.68
CA LEU A 424 8.61 18.06 12.79
C LEU A 424 7.43 17.97 13.78
N VAL A 425 6.61 16.93 13.64
CA VAL A 425 5.44 16.66 14.48
C VAL A 425 5.81 16.35 15.92
N THR A 426 6.83 15.53 16.14
CA THR A 426 7.28 15.12 17.49
C THR A 426 8.21 16.13 18.14
N CYS A 427 8.60 17.18 17.42
CA CYS A 427 9.61 18.15 17.83
C CYS A 427 11.00 17.53 18.06
N VAL A 428 11.28 16.34 17.53
CA VAL A 428 12.56 15.63 17.74
C VAL A 428 13.66 16.14 16.79
N LYS A 429 14.92 15.96 17.18
CA LYS A 429 16.11 16.34 16.40
C LYS A 429 16.37 15.38 15.23
N THR A 430 16.95 15.91 14.16
CA THR A 430 17.35 15.11 13.00
C THR A 430 18.38 14.06 13.38
N GLY A 431 18.26 12.86 12.81
CA GLY A 431 19.12 11.72 13.11
C GLY A 431 18.77 10.99 14.42
N TRP A 432 17.64 11.32 15.05
CA TRP A 432 17.15 10.63 16.25
C TRP A 432 15.88 9.85 15.95
N CYS A 433 15.50 8.93 16.83
CA CYS A 433 14.23 8.22 16.74
C CYS A 433 13.06 9.16 17.11
N PRO A 434 12.02 9.31 16.25
CA PRO A 434 10.85 10.14 16.54
C PRO A 434 9.97 9.54 17.64
N THR A 435 10.04 8.22 17.86
CA THR A 435 9.19 7.51 18.82
C THR A 435 9.89 7.28 20.16
N GLY A 436 11.16 6.88 20.16
CA GLY A 436 11.88 6.47 21.36
C GLY A 436 13.15 7.26 21.66
N GLU A 437 13.77 6.92 22.79
CA GLU A 437 14.91 7.63 23.40
C GLU A 437 16.29 7.18 22.89
N THR A 438 16.36 6.38 21.82
CA THR A 438 17.63 5.87 21.28
C THR A 438 18.54 6.99 20.77
N ASP A 439 19.82 6.94 21.20
CA ASP A 439 20.87 7.84 20.75
C ASP A 439 21.19 7.69 19.26
N HIS A 440 21.61 8.79 18.63
CA HIS A 440 21.98 8.85 17.21
C HIS A 440 22.97 7.75 16.80
N ASP A 441 24.02 7.54 17.61
CA ASP A 441 25.11 6.62 17.28
C ASP A 441 24.76 5.15 17.53
N SER A 442 23.58 4.89 18.11
CA SER A 442 23.06 3.57 18.44
C SER A 442 21.88 3.16 17.55
N LEU A 443 21.50 3.99 16.56
CA LEU A 443 20.39 3.67 15.65
C LEU A 443 20.61 2.40 14.83
N GLY A 444 21.88 2.04 14.57
CA GLY A 444 22.22 0.81 13.87
C GLY A 444 22.15 -0.45 14.74
N ASP A 445 22.00 -0.33 16.06
CA ASP A 445 21.95 -1.48 16.96
C ASP A 445 20.67 -2.29 16.72
N GLY A 446 20.85 -3.61 16.57
CA GLY A 446 19.76 -4.56 16.40
C GLY A 446 19.25 -5.13 17.71
N GLU A 447 20.05 -5.12 18.77
CA GLU A 447 19.79 -5.88 20.00
C GLU A 447 19.09 -5.05 21.07
N SER A 448 19.44 -3.77 21.19
CA SER A 448 18.84 -2.88 22.18
C SER A 448 17.42 -2.48 21.80
N LYS A 449 16.49 -2.62 22.75
CA LYS A 449 15.11 -2.18 22.55
C LYS A 449 14.98 -0.65 22.72
N CYS A 450 14.40 0.00 21.73
CA CYS A 450 14.00 1.40 21.76
C CYS A 450 12.85 1.59 22.76
N VAL A 451 13.09 2.43 23.77
CA VAL A 451 12.09 2.77 24.79
C VAL A 451 11.30 4.00 24.33
N LEU A 452 9.97 3.92 24.42
CA LEU A 452 9.08 5.04 24.11
C LEU A 452 9.43 6.28 24.94
N ARG A 453 9.49 7.45 24.28
CA ARG A 453 9.79 8.72 24.94
C ARG A 453 8.85 9.02 26.10
N ASN A 454 9.43 9.54 27.18
CA ASN A 454 8.66 9.94 28.36
C ASN A 454 7.89 11.25 28.11
N LEU A 455 6.62 11.13 27.73
CA LEU A 455 5.74 12.28 27.49
C LEU A 455 5.62 13.21 28.71
N ALA A 456 5.59 12.68 29.93
CA ALA A 456 5.44 13.52 31.13
C ALA A 456 6.67 14.42 31.33
N LYS A 457 7.89 13.88 31.17
CA LYS A 457 9.13 14.65 31.22
C LYS A 457 9.14 15.77 30.16
N ILE A 458 8.60 15.47 28.98
CA ILE A 458 8.54 16.42 27.86
C ILE A 458 7.51 17.52 28.13
N LEU A 459 6.34 17.19 28.66
CA LEU A 459 5.34 18.19 29.08
C LEU A 459 5.88 19.08 30.20
N ASP A 460 6.55 18.50 31.21
CA ASP A 460 7.18 19.26 32.29
C ASP A 460 8.28 20.21 31.75
N ALA A 461 8.98 19.84 30.67
CA ALA A 461 9.92 20.73 30.00
C ALA A 461 9.22 21.85 29.22
N LEU A 462 8.09 21.57 28.56
CA LEU A 462 7.30 22.56 27.85
C LEU A 462 6.69 23.60 28.81
N ASP A 463 6.29 23.19 30.02
CA ASP A 463 5.76 24.05 31.09
C ASP A 463 6.78 25.12 31.57
N THR A 464 8.08 24.96 31.26
CA THR A 464 9.13 25.94 31.63
C THR A 464 9.20 27.16 30.70
N LEU A 465 8.30 27.27 29.71
CA LEU A 465 8.29 28.37 28.73
C LEU A 465 8.23 29.74 29.41
N ASP A 466 7.43 29.87 30.48
CA ASP A 466 7.26 31.11 31.25
C ASP A 466 8.43 31.38 32.22
N GLU A 467 9.35 30.42 32.43
CA GLU A 467 10.55 30.57 33.26
C GLU A 467 11.71 31.28 32.53
N GLY A 468 11.52 31.66 31.27
CA GLY A 468 12.49 32.37 30.43
C GLY A 468 13.15 31.50 29.35
N GLY A 469 13.49 32.13 28.21
CA GLY A 469 13.91 31.42 26.98
C GLY A 469 15.13 30.50 27.13
N THR A 470 16.10 30.88 27.97
CA THR A 470 17.30 30.07 28.25
C THR A 470 16.94 28.79 29.01
N ARG A 471 16.17 28.93 30.09
CA ARG A 471 15.70 27.80 30.92
C ARG A 471 14.84 26.84 30.10
N TYR A 472 13.93 27.38 29.29
CA TYR A 472 13.09 26.62 28.37
C TYR A 472 13.89 25.82 27.34
N THR A 473 14.87 26.47 26.69
CA THR A 473 15.73 25.81 25.70
C THR A 473 16.57 24.69 26.33
N GLN A 474 17.08 24.91 27.54
CA GLN A 474 17.80 23.91 28.31
C GLN A 474 16.90 22.72 28.67
N ALA A 475 15.71 22.97 29.23
CA ALA A 475 14.75 21.93 29.58
C ALA A 475 14.35 21.07 28.38
N CYS A 476 14.05 21.71 27.24
CA CYS A 476 13.73 21.01 26.00
C CYS A 476 14.90 20.13 25.53
N THR A 477 16.13 20.63 25.64
CA THR A 477 17.34 19.89 25.26
C THR A 477 17.54 18.66 26.17
N GLU A 478 17.37 18.80 27.48
CA GLU A 478 17.43 17.70 28.46
C GLU A 478 16.31 16.67 28.29
N ALA A 479 15.15 17.10 27.77
CA ALA A 479 14.04 16.24 27.38
C ALA A 479 14.19 15.63 25.98
N GLY A 480 15.23 16.02 25.22
CA GLY A 480 15.52 15.46 23.90
C GLY A 480 14.61 15.96 22.78
N ILE A 481 14.05 17.16 22.91
CA ILE A 481 13.20 17.82 21.91
C ILE A 481 13.72 19.22 21.53
N LYS A 482 13.23 19.74 20.41
CA LYS A 482 13.44 21.11 19.95
C LYS A 482 12.54 22.06 20.76
N PRO A 483 12.99 23.29 21.07
CA PRO A 483 12.19 24.29 21.78
C PRO A 483 11.12 24.92 20.85
N VAL A 484 10.06 24.15 20.58
CA VAL A 484 8.88 24.56 19.80
C VAL A 484 7.81 25.06 20.76
N VAL A 485 7.34 26.29 20.54
CA VAL A 485 6.34 26.94 21.38
C VAL A 485 4.98 26.28 21.15
N HIS A 486 4.41 25.72 22.21
CA HIS A 486 3.12 25.03 22.24
C HIS A 486 2.88 24.06 21.07
N PRO A 487 3.53 22.89 21.04
CA PRO A 487 3.25 21.86 20.03
C PRO A 487 1.76 21.50 19.99
N PHE A 488 1.21 21.25 18.79
CA PHE A 488 -0.26 21.13 18.64
C PHE A 488 -0.92 20.02 19.45
N TRP A 489 -0.14 19.00 19.79
CA TRP A 489 -0.56 17.82 20.54
C TRP A 489 -0.49 18.00 22.06
N GLU A 490 0.12 19.07 22.57
CA GLU A 490 0.33 19.32 24.00
C GLU A 490 -0.98 19.21 24.81
N GLN A 491 -2.06 19.76 24.26
CA GLN A 491 -3.36 19.84 24.93
C GLN A 491 -4.39 18.83 24.41
N LEU A 492 -3.99 17.89 23.54
CA LEU A 492 -4.92 16.89 22.99
C LEU A 492 -5.17 15.77 24.01
N PRO A 493 -6.42 15.42 24.31
CA PRO A 493 -6.74 14.40 25.30
C PRO A 493 -6.39 13.01 24.77
N TYR A 494 -5.98 12.13 25.70
CA TYR A 494 -5.68 10.70 25.42
C TYR A 494 -4.65 10.49 24.30
N THR A 495 -3.86 11.50 23.96
CA THR A 495 -2.92 11.48 22.84
C THR A 495 -1.49 11.43 23.38
N ASN A 496 -0.72 10.43 22.97
CA ASN A 496 0.73 10.42 23.10
C ASN A 496 1.31 10.49 21.70
N ILE A 497 1.87 11.65 21.33
CA ILE A 497 2.33 11.88 19.96
C ILE A 497 3.43 10.89 19.55
N PHE A 498 4.32 10.52 20.46
CA PHE A 498 5.42 9.61 20.21
C PHE A 498 4.93 8.18 19.91
N LEU A 499 3.85 7.77 20.57
CA LEU A 499 3.13 6.51 20.26
C LEU A 499 2.33 6.62 18.96
N SER A 500 1.88 7.82 18.59
CA SER A 500 1.02 8.05 17.43
C SER A 500 1.78 8.10 16.09
N ILE A 501 3.11 8.15 16.12
CA ILE A 501 3.95 8.06 14.92
C ILE A 501 3.93 6.62 14.39
N THR A 502 3.38 6.46 13.19
CA THR A 502 3.23 5.14 12.58
C THR A 502 4.34 4.80 11.60
N SER A 503 4.62 3.51 11.47
CA SER A 503 5.54 2.94 10.48
C SER A 503 5.02 3.15 9.06
N ASP A 504 5.92 3.31 8.11
CA ASP A 504 5.61 3.64 6.72
C ASP A 504 6.38 2.77 5.72
N ILE A 505 5.68 1.96 4.94
CA ILE A 505 6.31 1.00 4.02
C ILE A 505 6.97 1.75 2.87
N LEU A 506 6.31 2.79 2.34
CA LEU A 506 6.80 3.50 1.18
C LEU A 506 8.11 4.24 1.47
N HIS A 507 8.14 5.17 2.44
CA HIS A 507 9.30 6.02 2.69
C HIS A 507 10.40 5.35 3.53
N GLN A 508 10.05 4.37 4.38
CA GLN A 508 11.04 3.69 5.24
C GLN A 508 11.59 2.42 4.58
N LEU A 509 10.74 1.55 4.02
CA LEU A 509 11.20 0.29 3.42
C LEU A 509 11.61 0.48 1.97
N TYR A 510 10.70 0.90 1.08
CA TYR A 510 11.00 0.97 -0.35
C TYR A 510 11.95 2.13 -0.70
N GLN A 511 11.58 3.37 -0.37
CA GLN A 511 12.39 4.58 -0.57
C GLN A 511 13.45 4.80 0.54
N GLY A 512 13.60 3.84 1.45
CA GLY A 512 14.65 3.84 2.45
C GLY A 512 15.58 2.65 2.27
N ILE A 513 15.24 1.54 2.93
CA ILE A 513 16.15 0.39 3.03
C ILE A 513 16.36 -0.32 1.69
N ILE A 514 15.34 -0.53 0.88
CA ILE A 514 15.49 -1.18 -0.44
C ILE A 514 16.31 -0.31 -1.38
N LYS A 515 16.08 1.01 -1.40
CA LYS A 515 16.91 1.98 -2.14
C LYS A 515 18.39 1.83 -1.78
N HIS A 516 18.73 1.91 -0.49
CA HIS A 516 20.11 1.74 -0.03
C HIS A 516 20.66 0.35 -0.31
N LEU A 517 19.85 -0.70 -0.15
CA LEU A 517 20.26 -2.07 -0.43
C LEU A 517 20.64 -2.25 -1.90
N ILE A 518 19.91 -1.61 -2.82
CA ILE A 518 20.25 -1.63 -4.25
C ILE A 518 21.59 -0.92 -4.49
N GLU A 519 21.83 0.24 -3.85
CA GLU A 519 23.12 0.95 -3.91
C GLU A 519 24.27 0.06 -3.40
N TRP A 520 24.12 -0.58 -2.24
CA TRP A 520 25.13 -1.50 -1.69
C TRP A 520 25.35 -2.74 -2.58
N LEU A 521 24.30 -3.20 -3.27
CA LEU A 521 24.42 -4.31 -4.23
C LEU A 521 25.11 -3.89 -5.53
N LYS A 522 24.95 -2.65 -6.00
CA LYS A 522 25.72 -2.13 -7.14
C LYS A 522 27.22 -2.16 -6.83
N GLU A 523 27.61 -1.73 -5.64
CA GLU A 523 29.03 -1.70 -5.22
C GLU A 523 29.61 -3.10 -4.97
N SER A 524 28.83 -4.03 -4.40
CA SER A 524 29.31 -5.39 -4.11
C SER A 524 29.44 -6.30 -5.33
N LEU A 525 28.55 -6.17 -6.33
CA LEU A 525 28.56 -7.02 -7.54
C LEU A 525 29.24 -6.37 -8.74
N GLY A 526 29.25 -5.03 -8.80
CA GLY A 526 29.51 -4.27 -10.02
C GLY A 526 28.26 -4.14 -10.91
N GLU A 527 28.07 -2.94 -11.46
CA GLU A 527 26.89 -2.57 -12.26
C GLU A 527 26.66 -3.49 -13.47
N ALA A 528 27.74 -3.86 -14.17
CA ALA A 528 27.67 -4.65 -15.40
C ALA A 528 27.08 -6.06 -15.15
N GLU A 529 27.46 -6.70 -14.05
CA GLU A 529 26.98 -8.05 -13.71
C GLU A 529 25.55 -7.99 -13.14
N LEU A 530 25.25 -7.00 -12.30
CA LEU A 530 23.90 -6.75 -11.79
C LEU A 530 22.89 -6.58 -12.95
N ASP A 531 23.23 -5.74 -13.92
CA ASP A 531 22.38 -5.49 -15.09
C ASP A 531 22.32 -6.68 -16.03
N ALA A 532 23.42 -7.44 -16.18
CA ALA A 532 23.43 -8.66 -16.96
C ALA A 532 22.41 -9.68 -16.43
N ARG A 533 22.35 -9.87 -15.11
CA ARG A 533 21.40 -10.78 -14.47
C ARG A 533 19.96 -10.30 -14.60
N CYS A 534 19.70 -9.00 -14.39
CA CYS A 534 18.37 -8.41 -14.57
C CYS A 534 17.79 -8.67 -15.97
N ARG A 535 18.61 -8.49 -17.01
CA ARG A 535 18.22 -8.69 -18.43
C ARG A 535 17.89 -10.13 -18.81
N ARG A 536 18.29 -11.08 -17.97
CA ARG A 536 18.20 -12.53 -18.22
C ARG A 536 17.11 -13.21 -17.40
N LEU A 537 16.33 -12.45 -16.63
CA LEU A 537 15.16 -12.97 -15.93
C LEU A 537 14.05 -13.34 -16.93
N PRO A 538 13.37 -14.48 -16.77
CA PRO A 538 12.24 -14.82 -17.61
C PRO A 538 11.01 -13.96 -17.30
N PRO A 539 10.11 -13.75 -18.27
CA PRO A 539 8.89 -12.98 -18.04
C PRO A 539 7.96 -13.69 -17.04
N ASN A 540 7.30 -12.89 -16.19
CA ASN A 540 6.19 -13.31 -15.34
C ASN A 540 5.19 -12.13 -15.21
N HIS A 541 3.93 -12.39 -14.87
CA HIS A 541 2.94 -11.31 -14.72
C HIS A 541 3.31 -10.30 -13.62
N ASN A 542 3.91 -10.79 -12.54
CA ASN A 542 4.22 -10.02 -11.34
C ASN A 542 5.67 -9.50 -11.28
N ILE A 543 6.42 -9.63 -12.37
CA ILE A 543 7.82 -9.17 -12.48
C ILE A 543 7.95 -8.22 -13.67
N ARG A 544 8.37 -6.98 -13.41
CA ARG A 544 8.85 -6.05 -14.43
C ARG A 544 10.24 -6.48 -14.91
N LEU A 545 10.42 -6.57 -16.23
CA LEU A 545 11.72 -6.84 -16.84
C LEU A 545 12.47 -5.53 -17.08
N PHE A 546 13.62 -5.37 -16.41
CA PHE A 546 14.51 -4.23 -16.61
C PHE A 546 15.54 -4.56 -17.69
N MET A 547 15.12 -4.48 -18.96
CA MET A 547 15.94 -4.89 -20.12
C MET A 547 17.17 -4.00 -20.37
N LYS A 548 17.26 -2.84 -19.72
CA LYS A 548 18.44 -1.96 -19.71
C LYS A 548 19.24 -2.05 -18.40
N GLY A 549 18.89 -2.98 -17.50
CA GLY A 549 19.44 -3.03 -16.15
C GLY A 549 18.76 -2.05 -15.19
N ILE A 550 19.25 -2.04 -13.95
CA ILE A 550 18.78 -1.20 -12.85
C ILE A 550 19.85 -0.21 -12.35
N SER A 551 21.10 -0.36 -12.80
CA SER A 551 22.22 0.50 -12.38
C SER A 551 22.01 1.98 -12.74
N HIS A 552 21.51 2.26 -13.95
CA HIS A 552 21.39 3.61 -14.51
C HIS A 552 20.03 4.28 -14.27
N LEU A 553 19.14 3.66 -13.48
CA LEU A 553 17.85 4.26 -13.15
C LEU A 553 18.05 5.46 -12.23
N ASN A 554 17.52 6.62 -12.64
CA ASN A 554 17.50 7.84 -11.86
C ASN A 554 16.06 8.13 -11.43
N ARG A 555 15.88 8.66 -10.22
CA ARG A 555 14.56 9.01 -9.65
C ARG A 555 13.59 7.81 -9.61
N VAL A 556 14.08 6.70 -9.06
CA VAL A 556 13.34 5.44 -8.95
C VAL A 556 12.17 5.60 -7.98
N THR A 557 10.95 5.31 -8.43
CA THR A 557 9.74 5.47 -7.61
C THR A 557 9.54 4.32 -6.63
N GLY A 558 8.64 4.48 -5.64
CA GLY A 558 8.40 3.43 -4.64
C GLY A 558 7.91 2.14 -5.28
N ARG A 559 7.09 2.29 -6.32
CA ARG A 559 6.60 1.18 -7.14
C ARG A 559 7.71 0.46 -7.90
N GLU A 560 8.72 1.19 -8.36
CA GLU A 560 9.87 0.57 -9.04
C GLU A 560 10.76 -0.18 -8.05
N HIS A 561 11.01 0.37 -6.86
CA HIS A 561 11.68 -0.35 -5.77
C HIS A 561 10.91 -1.61 -5.36
N ASP A 562 9.57 -1.57 -5.30
CA ASP A 562 8.74 -2.76 -5.13
C ASP A 562 9.01 -3.79 -6.24
N GLN A 563 8.98 -3.39 -7.51
CA GLN A 563 9.27 -4.32 -8.61
C GLN A 563 10.67 -4.93 -8.54
N ILE A 564 11.68 -4.16 -8.16
CA ILE A 564 13.07 -4.66 -8.02
C ILE A 564 13.17 -5.65 -6.86
N SER A 565 12.53 -5.37 -5.72
CA SER A 565 12.55 -6.25 -4.54
C SER A 565 12.09 -7.68 -4.84
N ARG A 566 11.21 -7.86 -5.83
CA ARG A 566 10.63 -9.16 -6.20
C ARG A 566 11.61 -10.13 -6.87
N PHE A 567 12.75 -9.66 -7.35
CA PHE A 567 13.78 -10.51 -7.96
C PHE A 567 15.19 -10.30 -7.39
N LEU A 568 15.37 -9.31 -6.50
CA LEU A 568 16.68 -8.89 -5.99
C LEU A 568 17.49 -10.04 -5.37
N LEU A 569 16.88 -10.86 -4.51
CA LEU A 569 17.58 -12.01 -3.93
C LEU A 569 18.02 -13.02 -5.00
N GLY A 570 17.19 -13.20 -6.03
CA GLY A 570 17.44 -14.17 -7.09
C GLY A 570 18.69 -13.88 -7.91
N ILE A 571 19.01 -12.61 -8.11
CA ILE A 571 20.17 -12.20 -8.91
C ILE A 571 21.47 -12.18 -8.12
N ILE A 572 21.47 -12.44 -6.81
CA ILE A 572 22.69 -12.39 -5.98
C ILE A 572 23.15 -13.75 -5.43
N ILE A 573 22.33 -14.81 -5.57
CA ILE A 573 22.54 -16.12 -4.89
C ILE A 573 23.94 -16.69 -5.11
N ASP A 574 24.42 -16.66 -6.34
CA ASP A 574 25.64 -17.35 -6.81
C ASP A 574 26.73 -16.36 -7.24
N VAL A 575 26.68 -15.13 -6.75
CA VAL A 575 27.73 -14.13 -6.94
C VAL A 575 29.00 -14.51 -6.19
N LYS A 576 30.15 -14.25 -6.82
CA LYS A 576 31.46 -14.23 -6.15
C LYS A 576 31.74 -12.82 -5.63
N LEU A 577 31.95 -12.71 -4.32
CA LEU A 577 32.33 -11.43 -3.71
C LEU A 577 33.84 -11.17 -3.84
N PRO A 578 34.26 -9.89 -3.85
CA PRO A 578 35.66 -9.52 -3.75
C PRO A 578 36.35 -10.15 -2.55
N GLY A 579 37.65 -10.44 -2.67
CA GLY A 579 38.47 -10.97 -1.56
C GLY A 579 38.13 -12.40 -1.14
N GLY A 580 37.30 -13.14 -1.89
CA GLY A 580 36.91 -14.51 -1.56
C GLY A 580 35.90 -14.62 -0.41
N LEU A 581 35.27 -13.50 -0.03
CA LEU A 581 34.26 -13.47 1.02
C LEU A 581 33.04 -14.33 0.63
N SER A 582 32.46 -14.99 1.64
CA SER A 582 31.27 -15.82 1.42
C SER A 582 30.05 -14.97 1.10
N SER A 583 29.40 -15.26 -0.04
CA SER A 583 28.13 -14.63 -0.44
C SER A 583 26.97 -14.99 0.48
N VAL A 584 27.12 -15.99 1.36
CA VAL A 584 26.08 -16.42 2.31
C VAL A 584 25.61 -15.28 3.21
N ARG A 585 26.54 -14.51 3.80
CA ARG A 585 26.17 -13.38 4.67
C ARG A 585 25.45 -12.30 3.89
N LEU A 586 25.87 -12.00 2.65
CA LEU A 586 25.18 -11.05 1.79
C LEU A 586 23.75 -11.52 1.47
N VAL A 587 23.60 -12.79 1.06
CA VAL A 587 22.31 -13.41 0.74
C VAL A 587 21.38 -13.38 1.94
N GLU A 588 21.86 -13.72 3.14
CA GLU A 588 21.04 -13.68 4.36
C GLU A 588 20.68 -12.26 4.80
N ALA A 589 21.59 -11.30 4.67
CA ALA A 589 21.30 -9.89 4.95
C ALA A 589 20.19 -9.37 4.03
N VAL A 590 20.34 -9.57 2.72
CA VAL A 590 19.36 -9.16 1.71
C VAL A 590 18.03 -9.88 1.93
N ARG A 591 18.06 -11.19 2.22
CA ARG A 591 16.85 -11.95 2.56
C ARG A 591 16.16 -11.39 3.81
N GLY A 592 16.89 -11.03 4.86
CA GLY A 592 16.30 -10.43 6.07
C GLY A 592 15.48 -9.18 5.77
N VAL A 593 16.01 -8.28 4.94
CA VAL A 593 15.30 -7.06 4.51
C VAL A 593 14.07 -7.39 3.67
N LEU A 594 14.19 -8.32 2.71
CA LEU A 594 13.08 -8.70 1.83
C LEU A 594 11.98 -9.44 2.60
N ASP A 595 12.34 -10.39 3.46
CA ASP A 595 11.41 -11.10 4.33
C ASP A 595 10.67 -10.10 5.23
N PHE A 596 11.38 -9.15 5.85
CA PHE A 596 10.75 -8.10 6.64
C PHE A 596 9.77 -7.27 5.81
N THR A 597 10.20 -6.81 4.62
CA THR A 597 9.39 -5.97 3.73
C THR A 597 8.10 -6.67 3.29
N PHE A 598 8.16 -7.98 3.00
CA PHE A 598 6.98 -8.74 2.58
C PHE A 598 6.06 -9.09 3.76
N ILE A 599 6.62 -9.48 4.91
CA ILE A 599 5.84 -9.78 6.11
C ILE A 599 5.13 -8.52 6.62
N ALA A 600 5.81 -7.36 6.63
CA ALA A 600 5.25 -6.08 7.08
C ALA A 600 3.99 -5.64 6.30
N GLN A 601 3.78 -6.19 5.09
CA GLN A 601 2.62 -5.90 4.24
C GLN A 601 1.48 -6.91 4.39
N TYR A 602 1.57 -7.85 5.33
CA TYR A 602 0.49 -8.79 5.57
C TYR A 602 -0.78 -8.03 5.99
N PRO A 603 -1.95 -8.33 5.40
CA PRO A 603 -3.20 -7.65 5.76
C PRO A 603 -3.75 -8.11 7.12
N MET A 604 -3.14 -9.11 7.75
CA MET A 604 -3.37 -9.49 9.14
C MET A 604 -2.10 -10.09 9.73
N HIS A 605 -1.89 -9.87 11.03
CA HIS A 605 -0.82 -10.48 11.79
C HIS A 605 -1.36 -11.29 12.97
N THR A 606 -0.82 -12.49 13.14
CA THR A 606 -0.87 -13.24 14.40
C THR A 606 0.30 -12.84 15.30
N THR A 607 0.23 -13.13 16.60
CA THR A 607 1.39 -13.03 17.51
C THR A 607 2.65 -13.69 16.93
N GLU A 608 2.51 -14.82 16.25
CA GLU A 608 3.64 -15.56 15.66
C GLU A 608 4.19 -14.90 14.40
N THR A 609 3.35 -14.35 13.52
CA THR A 609 3.85 -13.59 12.37
C THR A 609 4.58 -12.31 12.77
N LEU A 610 4.25 -11.73 13.93
CA LEU A 610 5.03 -10.61 14.49
C LEU A 610 6.41 -11.05 14.97
N VAL A 611 6.53 -12.25 15.58
CA VAL A 611 7.84 -12.84 15.91
C VAL A 611 8.67 -13.04 14.64
N ARG A 612 8.04 -13.49 13.55
CA ARG A 612 8.71 -13.68 12.26
C ARG A 612 9.18 -12.39 11.60
N LEU A 613 8.38 -11.34 11.74
CA LEU A 613 8.77 -10.00 11.29
C LEU A 613 10.05 -9.58 12.03
N GLU A 614 10.12 -9.82 13.33
CA GLU A 614 11.29 -9.53 14.15
C GLU A 614 12.49 -10.44 13.83
N ASP A 615 12.27 -11.74 13.60
CA ASP A 615 13.30 -12.67 13.16
C ASP A 615 13.97 -12.23 11.84
N ALA A 616 13.17 -11.69 10.91
CA ALA A 616 13.67 -11.15 9.64
C ALA A 616 14.54 -9.90 9.86
N ARG A 617 14.12 -9.00 10.76
CA ARG A 617 14.94 -7.85 11.20
C ARG A 617 16.27 -8.32 11.78
N MET A 618 16.23 -9.28 12.71
CA MET A 618 17.43 -9.83 13.36
C MET A 618 18.32 -10.62 12.40
N LEU A 619 17.77 -11.24 11.36
CA LEU A 619 18.56 -11.88 10.31
C LEU A 619 19.41 -10.86 9.55
N PHE A 620 18.86 -9.68 9.25
CA PHE A 620 19.64 -8.59 8.67
C PHE A 620 20.73 -8.11 9.63
N HIS A 621 20.39 -7.78 10.88
CA HIS A 621 21.37 -7.25 11.84
C HIS A 621 22.54 -8.21 12.12
N ARG A 622 22.31 -9.53 12.13
CA ARG A 622 23.39 -10.52 12.29
C ARG A 622 24.34 -10.62 11.10
N ASN A 623 23.92 -10.18 9.91
CA ASN A 623 24.65 -10.39 8.66
C ASN A 623 25.12 -9.09 7.99
N LYS A 624 24.54 -7.93 8.33
CA LYS A 624 24.78 -6.63 7.69
C LYS A 624 26.26 -6.19 7.67
N ASP A 625 27.07 -6.66 8.62
CA ASP A 625 28.49 -6.30 8.67
C ASP A 625 29.27 -6.78 7.43
N ILE A 626 28.69 -7.66 6.60
CA ILE A 626 29.24 -7.99 5.29
C ILE A 626 29.48 -6.74 4.41
N PHE A 627 28.63 -5.71 4.54
CA PHE A 627 28.82 -4.46 3.81
C PHE A 627 29.95 -3.61 4.40
N VAL A 628 30.28 -3.79 5.68
CA VAL A 628 31.45 -3.16 6.32
C VAL A 628 32.72 -3.88 5.89
N ASP A 629 32.70 -5.22 5.91
CA ASP A 629 33.81 -6.07 5.49
C ASP A 629 34.18 -5.84 4.01
N LEU A 630 33.19 -5.50 3.17
CA LEU A 630 33.38 -5.13 1.77
C LEU A 630 33.82 -3.67 1.56
N GLY A 631 33.90 -2.86 2.63
CA GLY A 631 34.25 -1.44 2.56
C GLY A 631 33.17 -0.52 2.00
N ILE A 632 31.92 -1.00 1.89
CA ILE A 632 30.77 -0.26 1.34
C ILE A 632 30.15 0.68 2.39
N ARG A 633 30.27 0.32 3.67
CA ARG A 633 29.68 1.08 4.79
C ARG A 633 30.64 1.16 5.97
N GLU A 634 30.65 2.29 6.66
CA GLU A 634 31.33 2.44 7.96
C GLU A 634 30.43 2.06 9.16
N GLY A 635 29.10 2.08 8.96
CA GLY A 635 28.13 1.78 10.00
C GLY A 635 26.69 1.80 9.50
N PHE A 636 25.73 1.67 10.42
CA PHE A 636 24.30 1.52 10.07
C PHE A 636 23.38 2.44 10.88
N ASN A 637 23.88 3.59 11.32
CA ASN A 637 23.11 4.60 12.06
C ASN A 637 22.15 5.35 11.12
N LEU A 638 21.19 4.61 10.56
CA LEU A 638 20.22 5.06 9.59
C LEU A 638 18.85 5.09 10.27
N PRO A 639 18.19 6.26 10.42
CA PRO A 639 16.88 6.34 11.07
C PRO A 639 15.81 5.45 10.40
N LYS A 640 15.85 5.35 9.07
CA LYS A 640 14.94 4.46 8.32
C LYS A 640 15.19 2.98 8.64
N LEU A 641 16.41 2.57 8.97
CA LEU A 641 16.72 1.19 9.37
C LEU A 641 16.20 0.93 10.78
N HIS A 642 16.51 1.85 11.70
CA HIS A 642 16.00 1.81 13.07
C HIS A 642 14.48 1.74 13.12
N SER A 643 13.78 2.41 12.20
CA SER A 643 12.32 2.42 12.14
C SER A 643 11.68 1.02 12.02
N MET A 644 12.41 0.02 11.49
CA MET A 644 11.94 -1.37 11.39
C MET A 644 11.59 -1.98 12.75
N GLU A 645 12.26 -1.53 13.83
CA GLU A 645 11.99 -1.99 15.19
C GLU A 645 10.58 -1.62 15.68
N HIS A 646 10.00 -0.53 15.15
CA HIS A 646 8.71 0.00 15.63
C HIS A 646 7.50 -0.66 14.97
N TYR A 647 7.70 -1.46 13.91
CA TYR A 647 6.59 -2.10 13.17
C TYR A 647 5.75 -3.03 14.05
N PRO A 648 6.32 -3.97 14.84
CA PRO A 648 5.51 -4.86 15.67
C PRO A 648 4.63 -4.10 16.67
N GLU A 649 5.15 -3.05 17.31
CA GLU A 649 4.41 -2.25 18.27
C GLU A 649 3.29 -1.44 17.59
N ASN A 650 3.58 -0.83 16.44
CA ASN A 650 2.58 -0.13 15.65
C ASN A 650 1.47 -1.07 15.17
N ILE A 651 1.81 -2.29 14.75
CA ILE A 651 0.82 -3.31 14.35
C ILE A 651 -0.06 -3.73 15.54
N MET A 652 0.55 -3.97 16.70
CA MET A 652 -0.20 -4.34 17.89
C MET A 652 -1.13 -3.22 18.37
N ASN A 653 -0.74 -1.95 18.22
CA ASN A 653 -1.51 -0.81 18.70
C ASN A 653 -2.61 -0.38 17.72
N PHE A 654 -2.31 -0.30 16.43
CA PHE A 654 -3.17 0.33 15.42
C PHE A 654 -3.63 -0.62 14.31
N GLY A 655 -3.27 -1.91 14.36
CA GLY A 655 -3.51 -2.85 13.26
C GLY A 655 -2.41 -2.78 12.20
N THR A 656 -2.55 -3.56 11.13
CA THR A 656 -1.51 -3.73 10.10
C THR A 656 -1.14 -2.42 9.39
N SER A 657 0.05 -2.37 8.80
CA SER A 657 0.66 -1.19 8.18
C SER A 657 -0.19 -0.52 7.09
N ASP A 658 -1.02 -1.28 6.38
CA ASP A 658 -1.95 -0.75 5.38
C ASP A 658 -3.11 0.08 5.97
N ASN A 659 -3.22 0.19 7.31
CA ASN A 659 -4.07 1.18 7.96
C ASN A 659 -3.50 2.60 7.87
N TYR A 660 -2.19 2.78 7.69
CA TYR A 660 -1.50 4.06 7.90
C TYR A 660 -0.27 4.27 6.98
N ASN A 661 -0.20 3.56 5.85
CA ASN A 661 0.84 3.76 4.84
C ASN A 661 0.64 5.06 4.03
N THR A 662 1.72 5.75 3.68
CA THR A 662 1.70 7.03 2.92
C THR A 662 1.39 6.90 1.43
N GLU A 663 1.48 5.70 0.84
CA GLU A 663 1.13 5.44 -0.57
C GLU A 663 -0.28 5.96 -0.93
N TYR A 664 -1.22 5.92 0.02
CA TYR A 664 -2.58 6.43 -0.20
C TYR A 664 -2.63 7.96 -0.23
N THR A 665 -1.90 8.63 0.68
CA THR A 665 -1.89 10.10 0.75
C THR A 665 -1.15 10.70 -0.44
N GLU A 666 -0.12 10.02 -0.95
CA GLU A 666 0.53 10.38 -2.19
C GLU A 666 -0.41 10.29 -3.40
N ARG A 667 -1.21 9.21 -3.49
CA ARG A 667 -2.25 9.12 -4.53
C ARG A 667 -3.28 10.24 -4.41
N LEU A 668 -3.60 10.68 -3.19
CA LEU A 668 -4.50 11.82 -2.94
C LEU A 668 -3.89 13.16 -3.35
N HIS A 669 -2.56 13.33 -3.34
CA HIS A 669 -1.91 14.55 -3.84
C HIS A 669 -2.23 14.80 -5.32
N ILE A 670 -2.32 13.73 -6.12
CA ILE A 670 -2.67 13.84 -7.54
C ILE A 670 -4.05 14.48 -7.68
N ASP A 671 -5.06 13.89 -7.04
CA ASP A 671 -6.46 14.28 -7.23
C ASP A 671 -6.84 15.57 -6.47
N LEU A 672 -6.19 15.83 -5.33
CA LEU A 672 -6.57 16.87 -4.37
C LEU A 672 -5.59 18.04 -4.29
N ALA A 673 -4.37 17.96 -4.85
CA ALA A 673 -3.43 19.08 -4.90
C ALA A 673 -3.04 19.41 -6.35
N LYS A 674 -2.47 18.45 -7.07
CA LYS A 674 -1.95 18.65 -8.44
C LYS A 674 -3.08 18.98 -9.44
N ASP A 675 -4.15 18.18 -9.48
CA ASP A 675 -5.30 18.43 -10.37
C ASP A 675 -6.08 19.69 -10.01
N ALA A 676 -6.19 19.99 -8.70
CA ALA A 676 -6.79 21.23 -8.23
C ALA A 676 -5.98 22.44 -8.71
N TYR A 677 -4.65 22.40 -8.56
CA TYR A 677 -3.76 23.45 -9.03
C TYR A 677 -3.81 23.63 -10.56
N ARG A 678 -3.79 22.52 -11.32
CA ARG A 678 -3.92 22.51 -12.79
C ARG A 678 -5.21 23.18 -13.28
N SER A 679 -6.24 23.19 -12.44
CA SER A 679 -7.55 23.78 -12.73
C SER A 679 -7.64 25.28 -12.41
N THR A 680 -6.57 25.89 -11.88
CA THR A 680 -6.53 27.33 -11.54
C THR A 680 -5.88 28.19 -12.64
N ASN A 681 -6.03 29.51 -12.52
CA ASN A 681 -5.27 30.47 -13.32
C ASN A 681 -3.82 30.68 -12.84
N ARG A 682 -3.38 29.95 -11.80
CA ARG A 682 -2.04 30.00 -11.17
C ARG A 682 -1.67 31.32 -10.48
N LYS A 683 -2.65 32.15 -10.14
CA LYS A 683 -2.54 33.36 -9.31
C LYS A 683 -3.46 33.23 -8.10
N ASP A 684 -2.95 33.47 -6.89
CA ASP A 684 -3.72 33.32 -5.64
C ASP A 684 -4.49 31.98 -5.59
N GLU A 685 -3.75 30.92 -5.92
CA GLU A 685 -4.28 29.64 -6.37
C GLU A 685 -5.14 28.91 -5.33
N PHE A 686 -4.83 29.02 -4.04
CA PHE A 686 -5.49 28.24 -3.00
C PHE A 686 -6.99 28.52 -2.88
N SER A 687 -7.42 29.77 -3.08
CA SER A 687 -8.85 30.14 -3.12
C SER A 687 -9.58 29.45 -4.28
N GLN A 688 -8.94 29.33 -5.44
CA GLN A 688 -9.49 28.64 -6.60
C GLN A 688 -9.44 27.12 -6.45
N MET A 689 -8.36 26.58 -5.89
CA MET A 689 -8.20 25.15 -5.62
C MET A 689 -9.29 24.65 -4.68
N THR A 690 -9.49 25.33 -3.55
CA THR A 690 -10.50 24.95 -2.55
C THR A 690 -11.91 25.02 -3.12
N LEU A 691 -12.26 26.07 -3.86
CA LEU A 691 -13.56 26.19 -4.53
C LEU A 691 -13.79 25.12 -5.60
N TRP A 692 -12.76 24.79 -6.39
CA TRP A 692 -12.84 23.72 -7.39
C TRP A 692 -13.08 22.35 -6.73
N LEU A 693 -12.37 22.07 -5.63
CA LEU A 693 -12.54 20.85 -4.85
C LEU A 693 -13.94 20.72 -4.28
N GLU A 694 -14.47 21.78 -3.66
CA GLU A 694 -15.83 21.76 -3.10
C GLU A 694 -16.88 21.45 -4.17
N ARG A 695 -16.79 22.08 -5.35
CA ARG A 695 -17.71 21.82 -6.46
C ARG A 695 -17.59 20.38 -6.98
N LYS A 696 -16.37 19.86 -7.12
CA LYS A 696 -16.12 18.46 -7.50
C LYS A 696 -16.73 17.50 -6.48
N GLU A 697 -16.52 17.75 -5.18
CA GLU A 697 -17.09 16.94 -4.10
C GLU A 697 -18.62 16.97 -4.10
N LYS A 698 -19.24 18.14 -4.29
CA LYS A 698 -20.70 18.29 -4.40
C LYS A 698 -21.30 17.49 -5.56
N ILE A 699 -20.66 17.52 -6.73
CA ILE A 699 -21.07 16.70 -7.89
C ILE A 699 -20.98 15.20 -7.54
N LEU A 700 -19.94 14.77 -6.84
CA LEU A 700 -19.78 13.37 -6.46
C LEU A 700 -20.79 12.94 -5.37
N CYS A 701 -21.09 13.81 -4.39
CA CYS A 701 -22.16 13.58 -3.41
C CYS A 701 -23.54 13.50 -4.09
N HIS A 702 -23.83 14.40 -5.05
CA HIS A 702 -25.07 14.33 -5.81
C HIS A 702 -25.16 13.07 -6.68
N THR A 703 -24.03 12.59 -7.23
CA THR A 703 -23.99 11.31 -7.95
C THR A 703 -24.46 10.16 -7.06
N GLN A 704 -23.92 10.06 -5.84
CA GLN A 704 -24.37 9.05 -4.86
C GLN A 704 -25.85 9.19 -4.52
N PHE A 705 -26.33 10.43 -4.31
CA PHE A 705 -27.74 10.68 -4.03
C PHE A 705 -28.66 10.21 -5.18
N VAL A 706 -28.29 10.53 -6.43
CA VAL A 706 -29.03 10.08 -7.62
C VAL A 706 -29.05 8.56 -7.69
N ASP A 707 -27.92 7.89 -7.46
CA ASP A 707 -27.83 6.44 -7.44
C ASP A 707 -28.71 5.85 -6.34
N TRP A 708 -28.61 6.36 -5.10
CA TRP A 708 -29.45 5.95 -3.96
C TRP A 708 -30.95 6.07 -4.26
N LYS A 709 -31.37 7.23 -4.77
CA LYS A 709 -32.78 7.49 -5.11
C LYS A 709 -33.27 6.63 -6.27
N SER A 710 -32.42 6.36 -7.25
CA SER A 710 -32.74 5.49 -8.40
C SER A 710 -32.94 4.02 -8.00
N HIS A 711 -32.31 3.57 -6.91
CA HIS A 711 -32.51 2.24 -6.35
C HIS A 711 -33.66 2.17 -5.32
N GLY A 712 -34.52 3.19 -5.25
CA GLY A 712 -35.67 3.22 -4.35
C GLY A 712 -35.35 3.65 -2.92
N SER A 713 -34.26 4.42 -2.73
CA SER A 713 -33.82 4.91 -1.43
C SER A 713 -33.59 3.78 -0.41
N PRO A 714 -32.78 2.77 -0.76
CA PRO A 714 -32.55 1.63 0.13
C PRO A 714 -31.88 2.10 1.42
N GLY A 715 -32.21 1.42 2.52
CA GLY A 715 -31.43 1.53 3.75
C GLY A 715 -30.01 0.98 3.53
N PRO A 716 -29.07 1.29 4.44
CA PRO A 716 -27.72 0.75 4.38
C PRO A 716 -27.77 -0.79 4.36
N PRO A 717 -27.03 -1.47 3.47
CA PRO A 717 -27.06 -2.93 3.39
C PRO A 717 -26.58 -3.55 4.71
N ILE A 718 -27.26 -4.59 5.19
CA ILE A 718 -26.78 -5.36 6.35
C ILE A 718 -25.68 -6.29 5.84
N ILE A 719 -24.46 -6.15 6.36
CA ILE A 719 -23.36 -7.04 6.01
C ILE A 719 -23.00 -7.85 7.26
N GLU A 720 -23.39 -9.13 7.24
CA GLU A 720 -23.02 -10.08 8.27
C GLU A 720 -21.59 -10.60 8.01
N ASN A 721 -20.71 -10.46 9.01
CA ASN A 721 -19.39 -11.10 9.08
C ASN A 721 -18.42 -10.82 7.92
N LEU A 722 -17.92 -9.59 7.84
CA LEU A 722 -16.68 -9.29 7.10
C LEU A 722 -15.47 -9.73 7.93
N ASN A 723 -15.26 -11.05 8.02
CA ASN A 723 -13.96 -11.53 8.47
C ASN A 723 -12.93 -11.18 7.40
N PRO A 724 -11.87 -10.42 7.73
CA PRO A 724 -10.84 -10.08 6.77
C PRO A 724 -10.07 -11.37 6.44
N GLY A 725 -10.46 -12.04 5.36
CA GLY A 725 -9.67 -13.11 4.78
C GLY A 725 -8.33 -12.54 4.29
N ILE A 726 -7.23 -13.16 4.70
CA ILE A 726 -5.84 -12.67 4.51
C ILE A 726 -5.39 -12.77 3.06
N ILE A 727 -5.97 -13.70 2.33
CA ILE A 727 -5.57 -14.04 0.97
C ILE A 727 -6.84 -14.31 0.22
N TYR A 728 -7.28 -13.34 -0.57
CA TYR A 728 -8.45 -13.54 -1.41
C TYR A 728 -8.22 -14.75 -2.30
N GLU A 729 -9.16 -15.69 -2.25
CA GLU A 729 -9.12 -16.85 -3.12
C GLU A 729 -9.06 -16.39 -4.57
N ARG A 730 -8.01 -16.82 -5.27
CA ARG A 730 -7.84 -16.51 -6.68
C ARG A 730 -8.86 -17.31 -7.49
N LYS A 731 -9.76 -16.59 -8.14
CA LYS A 731 -10.73 -17.17 -9.06
C LYS A 731 -10.11 -17.32 -10.45
N LEU A 732 -10.05 -18.56 -10.93
CA LEU A 732 -9.65 -18.87 -12.29
C LEU A 732 -10.69 -18.36 -13.29
N THR A 733 -10.26 -17.49 -14.22
CA THR A 733 -11.10 -16.94 -15.28
C THR A 733 -10.45 -17.15 -16.65
N MET A 734 -11.24 -17.64 -17.61
CA MET A 734 -10.80 -17.87 -18.99
C MET A 734 -11.45 -16.88 -19.97
N PRO A 735 -10.75 -16.46 -21.05
CA PRO A 735 -11.36 -15.68 -22.13
C PRO A 735 -12.59 -16.40 -22.70
N LYS A 736 -13.65 -15.65 -23.03
CA LYS A 736 -14.91 -16.22 -23.56
C LYS A 736 -14.73 -16.93 -24.90
N HIS A 737 -13.79 -16.48 -25.72
CA HIS A 737 -13.53 -17.01 -27.06
C HIS A 737 -12.04 -17.37 -27.22
N PRO A 738 -11.71 -18.44 -27.97
CA PRO A 738 -10.33 -18.79 -28.27
C PRO A 738 -9.68 -17.68 -29.10
N THR A 739 -8.40 -17.42 -28.84
CA THR A 739 -7.62 -16.45 -29.62
C THR A 739 -7.46 -16.92 -31.07
N HIS A 740 -7.25 -18.23 -31.25
CA HIS A 740 -7.22 -18.88 -32.55
C HIS A 740 -8.26 -19.98 -32.57
N LYS A 741 -9.21 -19.91 -33.51
CA LYS A 741 -10.33 -20.85 -33.58
C LYS A 741 -9.90 -22.29 -33.92
N HIS A 742 -8.77 -22.45 -34.61
CA HIS A 742 -8.24 -23.77 -34.97
C HIS A 742 -6.75 -23.67 -35.29
N ILE A 743 -5.92 -24.44 -34.58
CA ILE A 743 -4.48 -24.59 -34.83
C ILE A 743 -4.18 -26.07 -35.03
N LYS A 744 -3.47 -26.41 -36.12
CA LYS A 744 -3.08 -27.80 -36.43
C LYS A 744 -2.02 -28.31 -35.46
N PHE A 745 -2.00 -29.61 -35.17
CA PHE A 745 -0.99 -30.24 -34.31
C PHE A 745 0.44 -29.98 -34.77
N SER A 746 0.71 -30.05 -36.08
CA SER A 746 2.03 -29.72 -36.63
C SER A 746 2.48 -28.28 -36.36
N VAL A 747 1.53 -27.34 -36.22
CA VAL A 747 1.83 -25.95 -35.83
C VAL A 747 2.08 -25.87 -34.32
N LEU A 748 1.39 -26.65 -33.50
CA LEU A 748 1.66 -26.73 -32.06
C LEU A 748 3.06 -27.29 -31.80
N GLU A 749 3.46 -28.34 -32.52
CA GLU A 749 4.78 -28.95 -32.41
C GLU A 749 5.88 -27.97 -32.81
N THR A 750 5.76 -27.33 -33.99
CA THR A 750 6.81 -26.46 -34.54
C THR A 750 6.87 -25.06 -33.94
N THR A 751 5.73 -24.46 -33.62
CA THR A 751 5.65 -23.04 -33.22
C THR A 751 5.47 -22.86 -31.72
N TYR A 752 4.79 -23.80 -31.05
CA TYR A 752 4.56 -23.76 -29.61
C TYR A 752 5.55 -24.64 -28.82
N GLY A 753 6.36 -25.46 -29.51
CA GLY A 753 7.28 -26.41 -28.89
C GLY A 753 6.57 -27.61 -28.25
N ALA A 754 5.31 -27.86 -28.59
CA ALA A 754 4.53 -28.98 -28.04
C ALA A 754 4.80 -30.28 -28.82
N SER A 755 6.04 -30.73 -28.85
CA SER A 755 6.54 -31.80 -29.74
C SER A 755 5.79 -33.14 -29.63
N PHE A 756 5.17 -33.43 -28.49
CA PHE A 756 4.45 -34.68 -28.22
C PHE A 756 2.95 -34.45 -27.99
N PHE A 757 2.37 -33.43 -28.64
CA PHE A 757 0.98 -33.02 -28.38
C PHE A 757 -0.01 -34.16 -28.61
N ARG A 758 0.09 -34.88 -29.75
CA ARG A 758 -0.80 -36.00 -30.08
C ARG A 758 -0.70 -37.13 -29.07
N ASP A 759 0.52 -37.51 -28.68
CA ASP A 759 0.73 -38.61 -27.73
C ASP A 759 0.26 -38.23 -26.33
N ALA A 760 0.55 -37.01 -25.87
CA ALA A 760 0.07 -36.50 -24.59
C ALA A 760 -1.47 -36.43 -24.56
N LEU A 761 -2.11 -36.09 -25.67
CA LEU A 761 -3.56 -36.03 -25.78
C LEU A 761 -4.18 -37.42 -25.73
N SER A 762 -3.58 -38.38 -26.42
CA SER A 762 -4.02 -39.79 -26.42
C SER A 762 -3.92 -40.40 -25.03
N ARG A 763 -2.80 -40.22 -24.32
CA ARG A 763 -2.64 -40.64 -22.92
C ARG A 763 -3.69 -40.01 -22.00
N TYR A 764 -3.96 -38.71 -22.17
CA TYR A 764 -4.95 -38.01 -21.37
C TYR A 764 -6.37 -38.52 -21.60
N ILE A 765 -6.75 -38.75 -22.86
CA ILE A 765 -8.08 -39.29 -23.22
C ILE A 765 -8.25 -40.68 -22.63
N ILE A 766 -7.30 -41.59 -22.87
CA ILE A 766 -7.37 -42.97 -22.35
C ILE A 766 -7.41 -42.98 -20.82
N GLY A 767 -6.58 -42.18 -20.15
CA GLY A 767 -6.59 -42.08 -18.69
C GLY A 767 -7.88 -41.50 -18.09
N LEU A 768 -8.62 -40.69 -18.85
CA LEU A 768 -9.95 -40.22 -18.45
C LEU A 768 -11.04 -41.29 -18.67
N ILE A 769 -10.93 -42.09 -19.73
CA ILE A 769 -11.91 -43.13 -20.06
C ILE A 769 -11.76 -44.33 -19.11
N GLU A 770 -10.51 -44.73 -18.85
CA GLU A 770 -10.18 -45.93 -18.07
C GLU A 770 -9.25 -45.57 -16.88
N PRO A 771 -9.77 -44.89 -15.83
CA PRO A 771 -8.96 -44.38 -14.72
C PRO A 771 -8.28 -45.46 -13.86
N GLN A 772 -8.72 -46.72 -13.99
CA GLN A 772 -8.15 -47.87 -13.29
C GLN A 772 -6.88 -48.43 -13.94
N LEU A 773 -6.54 -48.01 -15.17
CA LEU A 773 -5.34 -48.49 -15.86
C LEU A 773 -4.07 -47.94 -15.22
N THR A 774 -3.04 -48.78 -15.15
CA THR A 774 -1.69 -48.35 -14.76
C THR A 774 -1.08 -47.46 -15.85
N ALA A 775 -0.07 -46.65 -15.50
CA ALA A 775 0.62 -45.79 -16.46
C ALA A 775 1.19 -46.55 -17.67
N ALA A 776 1.67 -47.79 -17.46
CA ALA A 776 2.19 -48.64 -18.54
C ALA A 776 1.09 -49.16 -19.48
N GLN A 777 -0.11 -49.41 -18.96
CA GLN A 777 -1.27 -49.80 -19.76
C GLN A 777 -1.80 -48.61 -20.56
N ILE A 778 -1.92 -47.44 -19.94
CA ILE A 778 -2.30 -46.19 -20.63
C ILE A 778 -1.33 -45.91 -21.79
N GLU A 779 -0.02 -46.08 -21.57
CA GLU A 779 0.98 -45.88 -22.64
C GLU A 779 0.76 -46.82 -23.83
N ARG A 780 0.49 -48.10 -23.57
CA ARG A 780 0.24 -49.12 -24.60
C ARG A 780 -1.00 -48.78 -25.42
N ASP A 781 -2.08 -48.42 -24.74
CA ASP A 781 -3.37 -48.17 -25.36
C ASP A 781 -3.36 -46.82 -26.12
N ALA A 782 -2.68 -45.80 -25.58
CA ALA A 782 -2.50 -44.51 -26.24
C ALA A 782 -1.75 -44.63 -27.57
N ASN A 783 -0.77 -45.55 -27.69
CA ASN A 783 -0.04 -45.78 -28.94
C ASN A 783 -0.92 -46.35 -30.06
N SER A 784 -2.04 -46.97 -29.72
CA SER A 784 -2.99 -47.55 -30.69
C SER A 784 -4.23 -46.67 -30.90
N PHE A 785 -4.34 -45.55 -30.17
CA PHE A 785 -5.48 -44.65 -30.22
C PHE A 785 -5.30 -43.60 -31.33
N ASP A 786 -6.19 -43.59 -32.31
CA ASP A 786 -6.19 -42.55 -33.34
C ASP A 786 -7.07 -41.38 -32.94
N VAL A 787 -6.46 -40.19 -32.80
CA VAL A 787 -7.18 -38.95 -32.52
C VAL A 787 -7.93 -38.51 -33.80
N PRO A 788 -9.28 -38.43 -33.78
CA PRO A 788 -10.10 -38.24 -35.00
C PRO A 788 -10.08 -36.80 -35.55
N PHE A 789 -9.13 -35.98 -35.12
CA PHE A 789 -8.94 -34.60 -35.56
C PHE A 789 -7.46 -34.21 -35.49
N ASN A 790 -7.10 -33.15 -36.20
CA ASN A 790 -5.72 -32.71 -36.37
C ASN A 790 -5.44 -31.28 -35.87
N GLY A 791 -6.38 -30.67 -35.15
CA GLY A 791 -6.21 -29.33 -34.59
C GLY A 791 -7.26 -28.93 -33.57
N VAL A 792 -6.92 -27.92 -32.76
CA VAL A 792 -7.71 -27.47 -31.61
C VAL A 792 -7.83 -25.94 -31.56
N PRO A 793 -8.92 -25.39 -31.00
CA PRO A 793 -8.98 -23.98 -30.61
C PRO A 793 -7.99 -23.66 -29.48
N VAL A 794 -7.22 -22.58 -29.62
CA VAL A 794 -6.14 -22.19 -28.68
C VAL A 794 -6.41 -20.84 -28.02
N PHE A 795 -6.07 -20.73 -26.74
CA PHE A 795 -6.14 -19.55 -25.90
C PHE A 795 -4.72 -19.10 -25.53
N GLN A 796 -4.50 -17.79 -25.45
CA GLN A 796 -3.17 -17.22 -25.16
C GLN A 796 -2.98 -16.76 -23.71
N ARG A 797 -4.02 -16.79 -22.87
CA ARG A 797 -3.96 -16.32 -21.48
C ARG A 797 -4.85 -17.17 -20.58
N ILE A 798 -4.33 -17.47 -19.39
CA ILE A 798 -5.09 -17.87 -18.20
C ILE A 798 -5.08 -16.69 -17.24
N LYS A 799 -6.22 -16.33 -16.65
CA LYS A 799 -6.32 -15.19 -15.73
C LYS A 799 -6.75 -15.67 -14.35
N PHE A 800 -6.18 -15.08 -13.31
CA PHE A 800 -6.59 -15.23 -11.94
C PHE A 800 -7.05 -13.88 -11.43
N SER A 801 -8.26 -13.84 -10.91
CA SER A 801 -8.86 -12.64 -10.38
C SER A 801 -9.19 -12.76 -8.90
N THR A 802 -9.34 -11.60 -8.27
CA THR A 802 -9.86 -11.49 -6.90
C THR A 802 -11.08 -10.60 -6.86
N SER A 803 -12.04 -10.93 -6.00
CA SER A 803 -13.14 -10.06 -5.62
C SER A 803 -12.82 -9.35 -4.30
N ASP A 804 -13.25 -8.10 -4.17
CA ASP A 804 -13.20 -7.38 -2.90
C ASP A 804 -14.22 -8.00 -1.92
N PRO A 805 -13.83 -8.44 -0.71
CA PRO A 805 -14.72 -9.03 0.28
C PRO A 805 -15.81 -8.05 0.74
N TYR A 806 -15.57 -6.74 0.62
CA TYR A 806 -16.57 -5.72 0.93
C TYR A 806 -17.54 -5.46 -0.23
N GLY A 807 -17.41 -6.18 -1.36
CA GLY A 807 -18.31 -6.12 -2.51
C GLY A 807 -18.34 -4.75 -3.22
N ASN A 808 -17.35 -3.90 -2.96
CA ASN A 808 -17.40 -2.48 -3.30
C ASN A 808 -16.83 -2.12 -4.67
N ASP A 809 -16.15 -3.06 -5.33
CA ASP A 809 -15.90 -2.97 -6.76
C ASP A 809 -17.14 -3.57 -7.44
N GLY A 810 -17.66 -2.93 -8.49
CA GLY A 810 -18.72 -3.55 -9.29
C GLY A 810 -18.31 -4.95 -9.80
N PRO A 811 -19.12 -5.64 -10.60
CA PRO A 811 -18.87 -7.03 -11.03
C PRO A 811 -17.57 -7.29 -11.85
N SER A 812 -16.62 -6.34 -11.92
CA SER A 812 -15.30 -6.52 -12.51
C SER A 812 -14.28 -7.01 -11.49
N ASP A 813 -14.21 -8.33 -11.36
CA ASP A 813 -13.06 -9.09 -10.84
C ASP A 813 -11.71 -8.48 -11.31
N SER A 814 -10.86 -8.02 -10.38
CA SER A 814 -9.54 -7.45 -10.72
C SER A 814 -8.55 -8.58 -11.04
N ILE A 815 -7.82 -8.47 -12.16
CA ILE A 815 -6.81 -9.47 -12.54
C ILE A 815 -5.57 -9.23 -11.69
N VAL A 816 -5.21 -10.23 -10.88
CA VAL A 816 -4.05 -10.17 -9.97
C VAL A 816 -2.90 -11.08 -10.40
N ASP A 817 -3.17 -12.01 -11.32
CA ASP A 817 -2.16 -12.88 -11.91
C ASP A 817 -2.61 -13.38 -13.29
N SER A 818 -1.67 -13.67 -14.18
CA SER A 818 -1.96 -14.31 -15.46
C SER A 818 -0.79 -15.11 -16.00
N ILE A 819 -1.11 -16.17 -16.74
CA ILE A 819 -0.13 -17.01 -17.44
C ILE A 819 -0.28 -16.76 -18.94
N HIS A 820 0.80 -16.38 -19.60
CA HIS A 820 0.85 -16.13 -21.04
C HIS A 820 1.34 -17.35 -21.80
N VAL A 821 0.67 -17.63 -22.92
CA VAL A 821 0.93 -18.75 -23.82
C VAL A 821 0.85 -18.23 -25.26
N GLN A 822 1.90 -17.53 -25.67
CA GLN A 822 1.96 -16.77 -26.90
C GLN A 822 3.02 -17.35 -27.84
N SER A 823 2.58 -17.73 -29.04
CA SER A 823 3.47 -18.02 -30.16
C SER A 823 4.25 -16.76 -30.58
N PRO A 824 5.41 -16.90 -31.23
CA PRO A 824 6.09 -15.76 -31.82
C PRO A 824 5.20 -15.09 -32.88
N LYS A 825 5.33 -13.77 -33.02
CA LYS A 825 4.51 -12.96 -33.95
C LYS A 825 5.37 -11.93 -34.66
N VAL A 826 4.98 -11.56 -35.87
CA VAL A 826 5.53 -10.41 -36.58
C VAL A 826 4.48 -9.30 -36.54
N LEU A 827 4.87 -8.14 -36.02
CA LEU A 827 4.02 -6.95 -35.94
C LEU A 827 3.88 -6.30 -37.32
N LYS A 828 2.87 -5.43 -37.47
CA LYS A 828 2.59 -4.73 -38.74
C LYS A 828 3.75 -3.87 -39.24
N ASN A 829 4.61 -3.41 -38.34
CA ASN A 829 5.82 -2.63 -38.63
C ASN A 829 7.04 -3.52 -39.00
N GLY A 830 6.88 -4.85 -39.03
CA GLY A 830 7.95 -5.80 -39.35
C GLY A 830 8.69 -6.37 -38.14
N ASP A 831 8.42 -5.86 -36.93
CA ASP A 831 9.12 -6.28 -35.71
C ASP A 831 8.74 -7.71 -35.31
N LYS A 832 9.75 -8.51 -34.92
CA LYS A 832 9.55 -9.87 -34.41
C LYS A 832 9.38 -9.84 -32.89
N VAL A 833 8.23 -10.30 -32.42
CA VAL A 833 7.96 -10.55 -31.00
C VAL A 833 8.27 -12.03 -30.71
N PRO A 834 9.19 -12.33 -29.79
CA PRO A 834 9.53 -13.70 -29.45
C PRO A 834 8.35 -14.42 -28.79
N ALA A 835 8.42 -15.76 -28.75
CA ALA A 835 7.43 -16.55 -28.05
C ALA A 835 7.48 -16.32 -26.53
N ARG A 836 6.34 -16.42 -25.85
CA ARG A 836 6.25 -16.32 -24.39
C ARG A 836 5.41 -17.47 -23.84
N PHE A 837 6.04 -18.31 -23.02
CA PHE A 837 5.43 -19.47 -22.37
C PHE A 837 5.75 -19.43 -20.89
N ASP A 838 4.82 -18.88 -20.11
CA ASP A 838 4.98 -18.68 -18.67
C ASP A 838 4.93 -20.01 -17.90
N THR A 839 5.54 -20.02 -16.72
CA THR A 839 5.53 -21.16 -15.78
C THR A 839 4.39 -21.06 -14.77
N ALA A 840 3.90 -22.21 -14.36
CA ALA A 840 2.71 -22.35 -13.54
C ALA A 840 2.91 -23.34 -12.39
N LEU A 841 2.29 -23.04 -11.25
CA LEU A 841 2.20 -23.95 -10.11
C LEU A 841 0.96 -24.84 -10.29
N VAL A 842 1.17 -26.15 -10.41
CA VAL A 842 0.13 -27.13 -10.73
C VAL A 842 -0.12 -28.03 -9.52
N ASN A 843 -1.39 -28.14 -9.10
CA ASN A 843 -1.83 -29.10 -8.09
C ASN A 843 -1.91 -30.50 -8.73
N THR A 844 -1.16 -31.45 -8.18
CA THR A 844 -1.11 -32.83 -8.68
C THR A 844 -2.14 -33.76 -8.01
N GLY A 845 -3.11 -33.21 -7.28
CA GLY A 845 -4.24 -33.92 -6.67
C GLY A 845 -4.28 -33.87 -5.14
N HIS A 846 -3.17 -33.51 -4.49
CA HIS A 846 -3.03 -33.52 -3.03
C HIS A 846 -2.48 -32.21 -2.45
N GLY A 847 -2.46 -31.13 -3.24
CA GLY A 847 -1.90 -29.86 -2.80
C GLY A 847 -2.77 -29.15 -1.77
N GLY A 848 -2.16 -28.71 -0.66
CA GLY A 848 -2.80 -27.92 0.41
C GLY A 848 -3.02 -26.44 0.06
N LYS A 849 -3.46 -25.64 1.03
CA LYS A 849 -3.59 -24.17 0.88
C LYS A 849 -2.21 -23.47 0.87
N THR A 850 -1.29 -24.00 1.65
CA THR A 850 0.08 -23.52 1.87
C THR A 850 1.08 -24.68 1.66
N GLY A 851 2.35 -24.32 1.45
CA GLY A 851 3.44 -25.24 1.20
C GLY A 851 3.50 -25.79 -0.23
N THR A 852 4.49 -26.66 -0.45
CA THR A 852 4.84 -27.23 -1.76
C THR A 852 4.38 -28.67 -1.96
N ASP A 853 3.90 -29.32 -0.90
CA ASP A 853 3.45 -30.71 -0.97
C ASP A 853 2.23 -30.84 -1.90
N GLY A 854 2.25 -31.84 -2.77
CA GLY A 854 1.18 -32.04 -3.77
C GLY A 854 1.17 -30.98 -4.89
N TYR A 855 2.22 -30.16 -5.00
CA TYR A 855 2.43 -29.20 -6.08
C TYR A 855 3.64 -29.53 -6.93
N ARG A 856 3.58 -29.12 -8.20
CA ARG A 856 4.69 -29.24 -9.15
C ARG A 856 4.69 -28.07 -10.13
N ILE A 857 5.87 -27.63 -10.57
CA ILE A 857 6.02 -26.57 -11.55
C ILE A 857 5.97 -27.14 -12.96
N ALA A 858 5.25 -26.46 -13.86
CA ALA A 858 5.24 -26.78 -15.27
C ALA A 858 5.30 -25.51 -16.14
N GLN A 859 5.94 -25.58 -17.30
CA GLN A 859 5.85 -24.54 -18.32
C GLN A 859 4.63 -24.79 -19.21
N VAL A 860 3.76 -23.80 -19.38
CA VAL A 860 2.53 -23.96 -20.16
C VAL A 860 2.80 -23.61 -21.62
N ARG A 861 2.77 -24.60 -22.51
CA ARG A 861 3.02 -24.39 -23.95
C ARG A 861 1.76 -24.14 -24.75
N VAL A 862 0.64 -24.79 -24.42
CA VAL A 862 -0.62 -24.64 -25.17
C VAL A 862 -1.79 -24.66 -24.20
N VAL A 863 -2.76 -23.77 -24.36
CA VAL A 863 -4.05 -23.83 -23.66
C VAL A 863 -5.15 -23.95 -24.70
N PHE A 864 -6.01 -24.94 -24.58
CA PHE A 864 -6.96 -25.30 -25.63
C PHE A 864 -8.26 -25.88 -25.07
N THR A 865 -9.25 -26.01 -25.95
CA THR A 865 -10.47 -26.78 -25.68
C THR A 865 -10.58 -27.92 -26.69
N LEU A 866 -11.23 -29.02 -26.32
CA LEU A 866 -11.60 -30.05 -27.30
C LEU A 866 -12.78 -29.55 -28.14
N PRO A 867 -12.80 -29.76 -29.47
CA PRO A 867 -13.95 -29.38 -30.29
C PRO A 867 -15.21 -30.13 -29.83
N GLU A 868 -16.29 -29.40 -29.54
CA GLU A 868 -17.48 -29.94 -28.85
C GLU A 868 -18.14 -31.14 -29.57
N ARG A 869 -18.18 -31.11 -30.91
CA ARG A 869 -18.69 -32.23 -31.72
C ARG A 869 -17.81 -33.48 -31.64
N LEU A 870 -16.49 -33.29 -31.50
CA LEU A 870 -15.51 -34.36 -31.50
C LEU A 870 -15.27 -34.93 -30.09
N ALA A 871 -15.48 -34.12 -29.04
CA ALA A 871 -15.51 -34.64 -27.67
C ALA A 871 -16.62 -35.70 -27.51
N LYS A 872 -17.79 -35.50 -28.12
CA LYS A 872 -18.92 -36.45 -28.07
C LYS A 872 -18.65 -37.77 -28.79
N THR A 873 -17.72 -37.80 -29.75
CA THR A 873 -17.35 -39.04 -30.46
C THR A 873 -16.23 -39.80 -29.76
N VAL A 874 -15.43 -39.12 -28.94
CA VAL A 874 -14.26 -39.69 -28.26
C VAL A 874 -14.60 -40.16 -26.86
N PHE A 875 -15.43 -39.41 -26.12
CA PHE A 875 -15.77 -39.75 -24.74
C PHE A 875 -17.13 -40.46 -24.66
N PRO A 876 -17.24 -41.53 -23.85
CA PRO A 876 -18.52 -42.12 -23.48
C PRO A 876 -19.49 -41.08 -22.89
N PRO A 877 -20.83 -41.24 -23.04
CA PRO A 877 -21.82 -40.25 -22.60
C PRO A 877 -21.77 -39.90 -21.11
N ASN A 878 -21.24 -40.80 -20.28
CA ASN A 878 -21.08 -40.63 -18.82
C ASN A 878 -19.81 -39.88 -18.42
N ILE A 879 -18.92 -39.55 -19.36
CA ILE A 879 -17.65 -38.86 -19.10
C ILE A 879 -17.69 -37.47 -19.70
N VAL A 880 -17.62 -36.45 -18.83
CA VAL A 880 -17.56 -35.05 -19.25
C VAL A 880 -16.13 -34.55 -19.10
N PRO A 881 -15.38 -34.35 -20.20
CA PRO A 881 -14.01 -33.85 -20.12
C PRO A 881 -14.01 -32.39 -19.63
N PRO A 882 -12.96 -31.97 -18.91
CA PRO A 882 -12.78 -30.56 -18.54
C PRO A 882 -12.79 -29.65 -19.77
N LYS A 883 -13.48 -28.52 -19.65
CA LYS A 883 -13.67 -27.58 -20.77
C LYS A 883 -12.34 -27.03 -21.31
N TYR A 884 -11.44 -26.64 -20.41
CA TYR A 884 -10.15 -26.06 -20.77
C TYR A 884 -9.02 -26.97 -20.32
N LEU A 885 -8.11 -27.27 -21.25
CA LEU A 885 -6.94 -28.13 -21.07
C LEU A 885 -5.67 -27.34 -21.36
N ALA A 886 -4.56 -27.78 -20.76
CA ALA A 886 -3.24 -27.23 -20.99
C ALA A 886 -2.24 -28.34 -21.32
N TYR A 887 -1.46 -28.17 -22.39
CA TYR A 887 -0.24 -28.94 -22.61
C TYR A 887 0.90 -28.27 -21.84
N VAL A 888 1.56 -29.03 -20.98
CA VAL A 888 2.60 -28.54 -20.08
C VAL A 888 3.86 -29.39 -20.16
N GLU A 889 5.02 -28.75 -19.96
CA GLU A 889 6.32 -29.41 -19.80
C GLU A 889 6.75 -29.33 -18.34
N TRP A 890 7.15 -30.46 -17.74
CA TRP A 890 7.35 -30.55 -16.30
C TRP A 890 8.76 -30.19 -15.83
N PHE A 891 8.83 -29.54 -14.68
CA PHE A 891 10.03 -29.46 -13.84
C PHE A 891 10.04 -30.56 -12.79
N THR A 892 11.18 -30.80 -12.13
CA THR A 892 11.30 -31.75 -11.01
C THR A 892 10.33 -31.39 -9.89
N SER A 893 9.90 -32.39 -9.13
CA SER A 893 9.14 -32.14 -7.89
C SER A 893 9.96 -31.32 -6.91
N PHE A 894 9.29 -30.57 -6.04
CA PHE A 894 9.96 -29.90 -4.93
C PHE A 894 10.61 -30.93 -4.00
N LYS A 895 11.82 -30.61 -3.51
CA LYS A 895 12.43 -31.34 -2.40
C LYS A 895 11.64 -31.07 -1.11
N SER A 896 11.82 -31.92 -0.10
CA SER A 896 11.20 -31.76 1.22
C SER A 896 11.60 -30.46 1.92
N GLN A 897 12.77 -29.91 1.62
CA GLN A 897 13.27 -28.65 2.17
C GLN A 897 13.82 -27.75 1.06
N PRO A 898 13.66 -26.42 1.18
CA PRO A 898 14.33 -25.46 0.29
C PRO A 898 15.83 -25.37 0.61
N GLU A 899 16.58 -24.67 -0.22
CA GLU A 899 18.00 -24.39 0.03
C GLU A 899 18.18 -23.50 1.27
N ARG A 900 19.20 -23.77 2.09
CA ARG A 900 19.31 -23.28 3.48
C ARG A 900 19.31 -21.76 3.64
N HIS A 901 20.08 -21.04 2.83
CA HIS A 901 20.37 -19.61 3.09
C HIS A 901 19.38 -18.65 2.43
N HIS A 902 18.96 -18.95 1.21
CA HIS A 902 18.00 -18.13 0.45
C HIS A 902 16.57 -18.70 0.45
N LEU A 903 16.36 -19.90 0.99
CA LEU A 903 15.06 -20.56 1.14
C LEU A 903 14.21 -20.68 -0.14
N MET A 904 14.85 -20.75 -1.31
CA MET A 904 14.17 -21.07 -2.57
C MET A 904 14.35 -22.54 -2.93
N TYR A 905 13.36 -23.10 -3.62
CA TYR A 905 13.45 -24.48 -4.10
C TYR A 905 14.18 -24.56 -5.42
N LYS A 906 15.22 -25.39 -5.46
CA LYS A 906 15.90 -25.78 -6.69
C LYS A 906 15.01 -26.72 -7.51
N VAL A 907 14.79 -26.38 -8.77
CA VAL A 907 14.04 -27.18 -9.74
C VAL A 907 14.78 -27.27 -11.07
N SER A 908 14.59 -28.37 -11.79
CA SER A 908 15.22 -28.61 -13.10
C SER A 908 14.21 -29.18 -14.07
N ARG A 909 14.43 -29.01 -15.37
CA ARG A 909 13.52 -29.56 -16.38
C ARG A 909 13.60 -31.09 -16.38
N VAL A 910 12.47 -31.79 -16.44
CA VAL A 910 12.50 -33.26 -16.47
C VAL A 910 12.71 -33.73 -17.90
N ILE A 911 13.81 -34.45 -18.11
CA ILE A 911 14.18 -35.05 -19.38
C ILE A 911 14.04 -36.57 -19.26
N LYS A 912 13.32 -37.20 -20.18
CA LYS A 912 13.14 -38.65 -20.29
C LYS A 912 13.49 -39.06 -21.72
N ASN A 913 14.43 -39.98 -21.88
CA ASN A 913 14.93 -40.45 -23.18
C ASN A 913 15.45 -39.32 -24.11
N GLY A 914 16.04 -38.26 -23.54
CA GLY A 914 16.52 -37.10 -24.30
C GLY A 914 15.47 -36.02 -24.55
N ASP A 915 14.19 -36.31 -24.28
CA ASP A 915 13.07 -35.41 -24.53
C ASP A 915 12.45 -34.85 -23.25
N ARG A 916 11.79 -33.69 -23.36
CA ARG A 916 11.14 -33.04 -22.22
C ARG A 916 9.85 -33.78 -21.86
N LEU A 917 9.70 -34.13 -20.58
CA LEU A 917 8.48 -34.77 -20.10
C LEU A 917 7.30 -33.80 -20.20
N ALA A 918 6.32 -34.16 -21.02
CA ALA A 918 5.12 -33.36 -21.22
C ALA A 918 3.84 -34.11 -20.88
N SER A 919 2.78 -33.37 -20.55
CA SER A 919 1.45 -33.94 -20.26
C SER A 919 0.35 -32.94 -20.61
N ILE A 920 -0.87 -33.45 -20.79
CA ILE A 920 -2.07 -32.62 -20.82
C ILE A 920 -2.75 -32.68 -19.45
N ILE A 921 -3.09 -31.51 -18.92
CA ILE A 921 -3.77 -31.35 -17.63
C ILE A 921 -5.01 -30.46 -17.77
N PRO A 922 -6.02 -30.62 -16.90
CA PRO A 922 -7.08 -29.62 -16.76
C PRO A 922 -6.50 -28.27 -16.33
N VAL A 923 -6.97 -27.16 -16.91
CA VAL A 923 -6.55 -25.81 -16.49
C VAL A 923 -6.95 -25.54 -15.03
N THR A 924 -8.00 -26.20 -14.53
CA THR A 924 -8.42 -26.14 -13.12
C THR A 924 -7.37 -26.67 -12.14
N ASN A 925 -6.40 -27.46 -12.59
CA ASN A 925 -5.29 -27.92 -11.76
C ASN A 925 -4.22 -26.84 -11.59
N ILE A 926 -4.23 -25.80 -12.42
CA ILE A 926 -3.28 -24.69 -12.34
C ILE A 926 -3.78 -23.70 -11.28
N ARG A 927 -2.96 -23.47 -10.25
CA ARG A 927 -3.32 -22.54 -9.16
C ARG A 927 -2.95 -21.10 -9.46
N ARG A 928 -1.82 -20.88 -10.12
CA ARG A 928 -1.23 -19.56 -10.36
C ARG A 928 -0.02 -19.62 -11.28
N SER A 929 0.47 -18.47 -11.72
CA SER A 929 1.81 -18.35 -12.26
C SER A 929 2.87 -18.48 -11.15
N ILE A 930 4.07 -18.92 -11.53
CA ILE A 930 5.26 -18.96 -10.67
C ILE A 930 6.45 -18.46 -11.47
N HIS A 931 7.26 -17.58 -10.89
CA HIS A 931 8.49 -17.10 -11.53
C HIS A 931 9.66 -18.01 -11.18
N LEU A 932 10.51 -18.29 -12.16
CA LEU A 932 11.72 -19.08 -11.99
C LEU A 932 12.94 -18.20 -12.19
N VAL A 933 13.80 -18.12 -11.19
CA VAL A 933 15.09 -17.42 -11.29
C VAL A 933 16.14 -18.40 -11.80
N PRO A 934 16.89 -18.09 -12.88
CA PRO A 934 17.99 -18.94 -13.35
C PRO A 934 19.09 -19.05 -12.28
N ARG A 935 19.70 -20.24 -12.13
CA ARG A 935 21.01 -20.34 -11.45
C ARG A 935 22.07 -19.80 -12.41
N PHE A 936 22.53 -18.57 -12.20
CA PHE A 936 23.46 -17.87 -13.10
C PHE A 936 24.89 -18.42 -13.06
N GLY A 937 25.29 -19.05 -11.95
CA GLY A 937 26.69 -19.27 -11.62
C GLY A 937 27.39 -17.97 -11.22
N PRO A 938 28.73 -17.97 -11.13
CA PRO A 938 29.52 -16.78 -10.77
C PRO A 938 29.30 -15.58 -11.69
N VAL A 939 29.09 -15.83 -12.98
CA VAL A 939 28.94 -14.81 -14.03
C VAL A 939 27.77 -15.20 -14.92
N ALA A 940 26.86 -14.26 -15.17
CA ALA A 940 25.68 -14.50 -15.99
C ALA A 940 26.06 -14.91 -17.44
N PRO A 941 25.56 -16.07 -17.94
CA PRO A 941 25.91 -16.57 -19.28
C PRO A 941 25.44 -15.64 -20.41
N LEU A 942 26.31 -15.38 -21.38
CA LEU A 942 26.07 -14.40 -22.46
C LEU A 942 24.90 -14.78 -23.38
N GLU A 943 24.73 -16.08 -23.61
CA GLU A 943 23.77 -16.67 -24.54
C GLU A 943 22.35 -16.76 -23.98
N TRP A 944 22.17 -16.50 -22.68
CA TRP A 944 20.86 -16.42 -22.04
C TRP A 944 20.24 -15.06 -22.30
N LYS A 945 18.95 -15.08 -22.64
CA LYS A 945 18.09 -13.92 -22.87
C LYS A 945 16.75 -14.19 -22.20
N SER A 946 16.03 -13.14 -21.81
CA SER A 946 14.73 -13.27 -21.14
C SER A 946 13.76 -14.25 -21.85
N HIS A 947 13.72 -14.23 -23.19
CA HIS A 947 12.82 -15.09 -23.97
C HIS A 947 13.29 -16.54 -24.15
N ASN A 948 14.58 -16.86 -23.93
CA ASN A 948 15.13 -18.20 -24.16
C ASN A 948 15.65 -18.88 -22.89
N VAL A 949 15.79 -18.15 -21.78
CA VAL A 949 16.44 -18.66 -20.56
C VAL A 949 15.69 -19.85 -19.98
N LEU A 950 14.36 -19.88 -20.05
CA LEU A 950 13.56 -21.04 -19.62
C LEU A 950 13.94 -22.31 -20.40
N ASP A 951 14.31 -22.19 -21.67
CA ASP A 951 14.65 -23.31 -22.54
C ASP A 951 16.13 -23.73 -22.43
N LYS A 952 17.05 -22.79 -22.13
CA LYS A 952 18.50 -23.03 -22.10
C LYS A 952 19.04 -23.34 -20.71
N CYS A 953 18.52 -22.70 -19.66
CA CYS A 953 19.05 -22.85 -18.32
C CYS A 953 18.65 -24.22 -17.75
N PRO A 954 19.60 -25.01 -17.19
CA PRO A 954 19.31 -26.35 -16.69
C PRO A 954 18.64 -26.35 -15.31
N VAL A 955 18.87 -25.31 -14.52
CA VAL A 955 18.50 -25.27 -13.09
C VAL A 955 17.95 -23.90 -12.72
N PHE A 956 16.82 -23.88 -12.03
CA PHE A 956 16.17 -22.67 -11.56
C PHE A 956 15.88 -22.74 -10.07
N PHE A 957 15.66 -21.56 -9.48
CA PHE A 957 15.09 -21.38 -8.16
C PHE A 957 13.65 -20.86 -8.29
N ALA A 958 12.73 -21.53 -7.61
CA ALA A 958 11.34 -21.06 -7.51
C ALA A 958 11.29 -19.80 -6.64
N ASN A 959 10.83 -18.69 -7.21
CA ASN A 959 10.85 -17.37 -6.56
C ASN A 959 9.55 -17.08 -5.79
N PRO A 960 9.61 -16.99 -4.44
CA PRO A 960 8.45 -16.68 -3.61
C PRO A 960 8.22 -15.18 -3.37
N TRP A 961 9.04 -14.27 -3.89
CA TRP A 961 8.88 -12.81 -3.71
C TRP A 961 8.11 -12.14 -4.86
N THR A 962 7.43 -12.88 -5.73
CA THR A 962 6.69 -12.22 -6.85
C THR A 962 5.48 -11.41 -6.39
N ASP A 963 4.80 -11.85 -5.34
CA ASP A 963 3.68 -11.17 -4.68
C ASP A 963 3.44 -11.75 -3.27
N ARG A 964 2.67 -11.05 -2.45
CA ARG A 964 2.37 -11.45 -1.06
C ARG A 964 1.69 -12.81 -0.95
N HIS A 965 0.80 -13.16 -1.90
CA HIS A 965 0.12 -14.44 -1.89
C HIS A 965 1.12 -15.57 -2.17
N ILE A 966 2.07 -15.43 -3.10
CA ILE A 966 3.06 -16.51 -3.33
C ILE A 966 3.99 -16.67 -2.15
N TYR A 967 4.35 -15.54 -1.53
CA TYR A 967 5.21 -15.51 -0.38
C TYR A 967 4.55 -16.22 0.80
N ALA A 968 3.25 -16.10 1.00
CA ALA A 968 2.53 -16.92 1.99
C ALA A 968 2.33 -18.39 1.54
N THR A 969 2.18 -18.68 0.25
CA THR A 969 1.83 -20.04 -0.20
C THR A 969 2.98 -20.99 -0.47
N LEU A 970 4.17 -20.51 -0.88
CA LEU A 970 5.29 -21.40 -1.24
C LEU A 970 6.11 -21.88 -0.04
N TYR A 971 6.02 -21.17 1.08
CA TYR A 971 6.80 -21.49 2.28
C TYR A 971 6.15 -22.59 3.11
#